data_AF-A0A098MBM2-F1
#
_entry.id   AF-A0A098MBM2-F1
#
_cell.length_a   1.000
_cell.length_b   1.000
_cell.length_c   1.000
_cell.angle_alpha   90.00
_cell.angle_beta   90.00
_cell.angle_gamma   90.00
#
_symmetry.space_group_name_H-M   'P 1'
#
loop_
_entity.id
_entity.type
_entity.pdbx_description
1 polymer ?
#
loop_
_entity_poly.entity_id
_entity_poly.type
_entity_poly.pdbx_seq_one_letter_code
_entity_poly.pdbx_strand_id
1 'polypeptide(L)'
;MSHLDNQEYSRFMNRGRSPGKKESSSADNSGKLPVYFRLLFSLPIMGLFVQWLLPLYRISKDQDTRQLLAVLGLAALLLLVCGLFQSPGWLLQSGQLAIILLSWIYMCAEDKGKAWLTAFLTGIKGDAVLFLSGRMSELSSESRLLILMVGWGMLVASVQHLALFRGSISLFSIVTLIYLLILNRLTEISTLQEIVISTGLIVWLKGMCWLLLMREKNPGQKKIPYTRWGITAFIAGAGLTVASWCGGELYSPQPGSPISLLPVLGRMQAWAEGESSVQPGMTAGMTGYGSGEGELGTPLSQSNELVFTAESSLPVYWRGESFAYYDGRRWGKSGEAYLPLNLASLPDESSTEFIESGGTSLLQRVQFAVPSTGGQPLFSAGRVVDVTNVELADGSKLGFIFTNAEKDSFRLPNIRGSARISTYRVKSLLPETNPEVLRAFAGSDPVKVKDTYLELPTSLPGRVRELAGEIMATARSRYDAAVAVRDYLQSRYPYTLDTQVPPVGADFVDDFLFESRKGYCVHFATAMVTLLRSADIPARYVQGYGPGTAEKGSASQRYAVTQADAHAWVEVYFPGAGWVPFDPTPGSLSAEGTALPGQPPPAALGAGTLPARLRQGGPTPAPLRAAALLLPAAAWRWRRSLALLLAARSSRTAKPERLLAAATLAWQGLAARYGQPPPGMTGREYAASLHIEDARLREAVWQFVRQWELLAYSPVHLRSCFRERTIPASSACASSLDAQLVSAGPADPSLPDSQSATAFIGVCLGITLRVT
;
A
#
# COMPACT_ATOMS: atom_id res chain seq x y z
N MET A 1 -5.53 18.92 70.52
CA MET A 1 -4.22 19.20 71.14
C MET A 1 -3.18 18.47 70.32
N SER A 2 -2.16 19.06 69.75
CA SER A 2 -1.64 20.43 69.75
C SER A 2 -0.50 20.34 68.72
N HIS A 3 -0.54 21.13 67.65
CA HIS A 3 0.43 22.23 67.50
C HIS A 3 1.67 22.00 68.37
N LEU A 4 2.71 21.38 67.80
CA LEU A 4 4.13 21.58 68.11
C LEU A 4 4.94 20.53 67.32
N ASP A 5 5.03 20.69 66.00
CA ASP A 5 6.19 20.12 65.28
C ASP A 5 6.48 20.77 63.91
N ASN A 6 5.99 22.00 63.68
CA ASN A 6 6.18 22.71 62.41
C ASN A 6 7.40 23.65 62.42
N GLN A 7 8.16 23.69 63.52
CA GLN A 7 9.29 24.62 63.67
C GLN A 7 10.66 23.98 63.39
N GLU A 8 10.82 22.65 63.53
CA GLU A 8 12.07 21.96 63.15
C GLU A 8 12.14 21.62 61.66
N TYR A 9 11.00 21.42 60.99
CA TYR A 9 10.95 21.14 59.55
C TYR A 9 11.41 22.35 58.69
N SER A 10 11.21 23.58 59.19
CA SER A 10 11.60 24.81 58.47
C SER A 10 13.10 25.13 58.53
N ARG A 11 13.85 24.58 59.50
CA ARG A 11 15.30 24.81 59.62
C ARG A 11 16.14 23.87 58.76
N PHE A 12 15.64 22.68 58.44
CA PHE A 12 16.36 21.72 57.59
C PHE A 12 16.26 22.05 56.09
N MET A 13 15.21 22.75 55.67
CA MET A 13 15.01 23.17 54.27
C MET A 13 15.81 24.42 53.85
N ASN A 14 16.55 25.07 54.76
CA ASN A 14 17.20 26.37 54.48
C ASN A 14 18.74 26.35 54.50
N ARG A 15 19.39 25.18 54.61
CA ARG A 15 20.86 25.02 54.46
C ARG A 15 21.21 24.36 53.13
N GLY A 16 21.07 25.13 52.06
CA GLY A 16 21.46 24.70 50.71
C GLY A 16 21.44 25.81 49.67
N ARG A 17 21.43 27.09 50.08
CA ARG A 17 21.43 28.23 49.16
C ARG A 17 22.87 28.66 48.88
N SER A 18 23.52 27.97 47.94
CA SER A 18 24.65 28.56 47.21
C SER A 18 24.10 29.57 46.19
N PRO A 19 24.63 30.79 46.12
CA PRO A 19 24.14 31.79 45.18
C PRO A 19 24.76 31.55 43.81
N GLY A 20 23.94 31.24 42.79
CA GLY A 20 24.38 31.33 41.40
C GLY A 20 24.18 30.08 40.56
N LYS A 21 22.92 29.85 40.16
CA LYS A 21 22.55 29.60 38.76
C LYS A 21 21.02 29.54 38.73
N LYS A 22 20.40 30.66 38.35
CA LYS A 22 19.02 30.63 37.88
C LYS A 22 19.00 29.70 36.67
N GLU A 23 18.38 28.53 36.80
CA GLU A 23 17.79 27.82 35.67
C GLU A 23 16.57 28.65 35.21
N SER A 24 16.83 29.85 34.70
CA SER A 24 15.87 30.54 33.85
C SER A 24 15.92 29.83 32.50
N SER A 25 14.94 28.95 32.31
CA SER A 25 14.31 28.69 31.03
C SER A 25 14.68 29.74 29.96
N SER A 26 15.31 29.28 28.89
CA SER A 26 15.66 30.09 27.72
C SER A 26 14.45 30.65 26.96
N ALA A 27 13.22 30.42 27.44
CA ALA A 27 12.01 31.05 26.92
C ALA A 27 11.92 32.56 27.17
N ASP A 28 12.62 33.08 28.20
CA ASP A 28 12.44 34.46 28.70
C ASP A 28 13.46 35.49 28.17
N ASN A 29 14.40 35.09 27.30
CA ASN A 29 15.36 36.02 26.68
C ASN A 29 15.04 36.35 25.20
N SER A 30 13.78 36.10 24.80
CA SER A 30 13.26 36.15 23.43
C SER A 30 12.93 37.57 22.91
N GLY A 31 13.18 38.61 23.71
CA GLY A 31 12.67 39.96 23.47
C GLY A 31 13.29 40.81 22.34
N LYS A 32 14.16 40.30 21.45
CA LYS A 32 14.82 41.16 20.42
C LYS A 32 15.16 40.46 19.09
N LEU A 33 14.24 39.67 18.50
CA LEU A 33 14.37 39.31 17.08
C LEU A 33 13.71 40.39 16.22
N PRO A 34 14.46 41.10 15.34
CA PRO A 34 13.90 42.15 14.50
C PRO A 34 12.80 41.63 13.56
N VAL A 35 11.84 42.48 13.23
CA VAL A 35 10.70 42.11 12.34
C VAL A 35 11.19 41.60 10.99
N TYR A 36 12.22 42.22 10.41
CA TYR A 36 12.82 41.78 9.14
C TYR A 36 13.37 40.35 9.20
N PHE A 37 13.88 39.92 10.36
CA PHE A 37 14.39 38.56 10.54
C PHE A 37 13.24 37.55 10.53
N ARG A 38 12.12 37.86 11.19
CA ARG A 38 10.94 37.00 11.20
C ARG A 38 10.32 36.89 9.80
N LEU A 39 10.32 38.00 9.06
CA LEU A 39 9.85 38.04 7.68
C LEU A 39 10.65 37.11 6.76
N LEU A 40 11.96 36.97 6.96
CA LEU A 40 12.81 36.01 6.23
C LEU A 40 12.44 34.54 6.48
N PHE A 41 11.77 34.20 7.59
CA PHE A 41 11.24 32.85 7.82
C PHE A 41 9.81 32.71 7.31
N SER A 42 8.95 33.72 7.51
CA SER A 42 7.56 33.66 7.09
C SER A 42 7.39 33.60 5.57
N LEU A 43 8.25 34.25 4.79
CA LEU A 43 8.21 34.24 3.32
C LEU A 43 8.37 32.83 2.70
N PRO A 44 9.43 32.06 3.01
CA PRO A 44 9.55 30.70 2.49
C PRO A 44 8.44 29.77 2.99
N ILE A 45 7.97 29.94 4.23
CA ILE A 45 6.85 29.17 4.77
C ILE A 45 5.56 29.45 3.97
N MET A 46 5.30 30.72 3.65
CA MET A 46 4.19 31.10 2.76
C MET A 46 4.35 30.44 1.39
N GLY A 47 5.53 30.53 0.80
CA GLY A 47 5.81 29.88 -0.48
C GLY A 47 5.49 28.38 -0.46
N LEU A 48 5.86 27.66 0.60
CA LEU A 48 5.53 26.24 0.75
C LEU A 48 4.02 25.98 0.84
N PHE A 49 3.27 26.80 1.58
CA PHE A 49 1.81 26.67 1.62
C PHE A 49 1.14 26.95 0.27
N VAL A 50 1.66 27.93 -0.49
CA VAL A 50 1.19 28.18 -1.86
C VAL A 50 1.45 26.98 -2.76
N GLN A 51 2.66 26.40 -2.71
CA GLN A 51 2.97 25.18 -3.48
C GLN A 51 2.11 23.98 -3.06
N TRP A 52 1.63 23.95 -1.82
CA TRP A 52 0.69 22.95 -1.33
C TRP A 52 -0.72 23.11 -1.92
N LEU A 53 -1.23 24.35 -1.99
CA LEU A 53 -2.60 24.62 -2.42
C LEU A 53 -2.74 24.73 -3.95
N LEU A 54 -1.70 25.16 -4.65
CA LEU A 54 -1.75 25.47 -6.08
C LEU A 54 -2.12 24.27 -6.97
N PRO A 55 -1.57 23.05 -6.78
CA PRO A 55 -2.01 21.89 -7.56
C PRO A 55 -3.49 21.59 -7.36
N LEU A 56 -3.99 21.64 -6.12
CA LEU A 56 -5.40 21.40 -5.81
C LEU A 56 -6.31 22.45 -6.45
N TYR A 57 -5.87 23.72 -6.44
CA TYR A 57 -6.61 24.82 -7.03
C TYR A 57 -6.76 24.67 -8.55
N ARG A 58 -5.71 24.20 -9.24
CA ARG A 58 -5.74 23.93 -10.69
C ARG A 58 -6.68 22.77 -11.06
N ILE A 59 -6.78 21.76 -10.21
CA ILE A 59 -7.59 20.56 -10.45
C ILE A 59 -9.07 20.79 -10.15
N SER A 60 -9.37 21.61 -9.14
CA SER A 60 -10.73 21.89 -8.74
C SER A 60 -11.53 22.46 -9.92
N LYS A 61 -12.58 21.75 -10.35
CA LYS A 61 -13.57 22.26 -11.32
C LYS A 61 -14.71 23.00 -10.64
N ASP A 62 -14.97 22.64 -9.40
CA ASP A 62 -16.01 23.20 -8.56
C ASP A 62 -15.61 24.59 -8.03
N GLN A 63 -16.56 25.53 -8.05
CA GLN A 63 -16.33 26.92 -7.66
C GLN A 63 -16.14 27.04 -6.15
N ASP A 64 -16.95 26.32 -5.37
CA ASP A 64 -16.94 26.35 -3.91
C ASP A 64 -15.60 25.83 -3.37
N THR A 65 -15.10 24.74 -3.97
CA THR A 65 -13.79 24.17 -3.62
C THR A 65 -12.64 25.13 -3.95
N ARG A 66 -12.69 25.86 -5.08
CA ARG A 66 -11.67 26.88 -5.40
C ARG A 66 -11.68 28.03 -4.41
N GLN A 67 -12.87 28.45 -3.99
CA GLN A 67 -13.06 29.51 -3.01
C GLN A 67 -12.53 29.10 -1.64
N LEU A 68 -12.82 27.87 -1.19
CA LEU A 68 -12.25 27.30 0.02
C LEU A 68 -10.72 27.33 0.01
N LEU A 69 -10.09 26.88 -1.09
CA LEU A 69 -8.64 26.87 -1.24
C LEU A 69 -8.04 28.30 -1.22
N ALA A 70 -8.72 29.27 -1.84
CA ALA A 70 -8.30 30.67 -1.81
C ALA A 70 -8.38 31.25 -0.39
N VAL A 71 -9.45 30.93 0.36
CA VAL A 71 -9.62 31.35 1.76
C VAL A 71 -8.57 30.71 2.66
N LEU A 72 -8.23 29.44 2.46
CA LEU A 72 -7.12 28.79 3.20
C LEU A 72 -5.79 29.49 2.94
N GLY A 73 -5.50 29.87 1.69
CA GLY A 73 -4.30 30.63 1.33
C GLY A 73 -4.26 32.02 1.99
N LEU A 74 -5.37 32.75 1.96
CA LEU A 74 -5.49 34.07 2.59
C LEU A 74 -5.41 33.99 4.12
N ALA A 75 -6.04 32.98 4.74
CA ALA A 75 -5.94 32.72 6.17
C ALA A 75 -4.49 32.41 6.57
N ALA A 76 -3.77 31.61 5.78
CA ALA A 76 -2.35 31.35 6.03
C ALA A 76 -1.52 32.65 5.98
N LEU A 77 -1.80 33.55 5.05
CA LEU A 77 -1.14 34.86 4.96
C LEU A 77 -1.38 35.70 6.20
N LEU A 78 -2.64 35.86 6.61
CA LEU A 78 -3.01 36.65 7.77
C LEU A 78 -2.40 36.07 9.06
N LEU A 79 -2.41 34.74 9.21
CA LEU A 79 -1.81 34.07 10.37
C LEU A 79 -0.29 34.27 10.42
N LEU A 80 0.40 34.13 9.29
CA LEU A 80 1.86 34.34 9.22
C LEU A 80 2.23 35.80 9.48
N VAL A 81 1.45 36.76 8.98
CA VAL A 81 1.62 38.20 9.25
C VAL A 81 1.37 38.50 10.72
N CYS A 82 0.33 37.93 11.32
CA CYS A 82 0.06 38.05 12.75
C CYS A 82 1.26 37.58 13.59
N GLY A 83 1.87 36.45 13.21
CA GLY A 83 3.07 35.90 13.85
C GLY A 83 4.35 36.75 13.70
N LEU A 84 4.35 37.81 12.88
CA LEU A 84 5.49 38.73 12.79
C LEU A 84 5.56 39.68 14.00
N PHE A 85 4.41 40.06 14.56
CA PHE A 85 4.33 41.08 15.60
C PHE A 85 4.76 40.56 16.99
N GLN A 86 5.29 41.45 17.83
CA GLN A 86 5.75 41.14 19.20
C GLN A 86 4.68 41.48 20.24
N SER A 87 3.45 41.00 20.04
CA SER A 87 2.36 41.21 20.99
C SER A 87 2.43 40.22 22.17
N PRO A 88 1.80 40.54 23.32
CA PRO A 88 1.61 39.58 24.40
C PRO A 88 0.94 38.30 23.87
N GLY A 89 1.36 37.13 24.37
CA GLY A 89 0.92 35.84 23.84
C GLY A 89 -0.61 35.67 23.78
N TRP A 90 -1.35 36.24 24.74
CA TRP A 90 -2.82 36.22 24.75
C TRP A 90 -3.40 37.01 23.57
N LEU A 91 -2.85 38.19 23.26
CA LEU A 91 -3.32 39.03 22.15
C LEU A 91 -3.04 38.37 20.80
N LEU A 92 -1.90 37.70 20.67
CA LEU A 92 -1.55 36.93 19.48
C LEU A 92 -2.49 35.74 19.28
N GLN A 93 -2.75 34.96 20.33
CA GLN A 93 -3.67 33.82 20.28
C GLN A 93 -5.11 34.26 19.97
N SER A 94 -5.58 35.35 20.57
CA SER A 94 -6.88 35.94 20.25
C SER A 94 -6.95 36.40 18.79
N GLY A 95 -5.90 37.03 18.27
CA GLY A 95 -5.83 37.44 16.86
C GLY A 95 -5.88 36.26 15.89
N GLN A 96 -5.13 35.19 16.18
CA GLN A 96 -5.15 33.96 15.38
C GLN A 96 -6.53 33.29 15.41
N LEU A 97 -7.15 33.20 16.58
CA LEU A 97 -8.49 32.64 16.73
C LEU A 97 -9.54 33.47 16.01
N ALA A 98 -9.42 34.80 16.05
CA ALA A 98 -10.29 35.70 15.30
C ALA A 98 -10.17 35.48 13.78
N ILE A 99 -8.95 35.34 13.24
CA ILE A 99 -8.74 35.05 11.81
C ILE A 99 -9.41 33.73 11.42
N ILE A 100 -9.17 32.65 12.18
CA ILE A 100 -9.76 31.32 11.92
C ILE A 100 -11.30 31.39 11.96
N LEU A 101 -11.86 32.04 12.98
CA LEU A 101 -13.30 32.14 13.15
C LEU A 101 -13.94 33.01 12.07
N LEU A 102 -13.32 34.13 11.70
CA LEU A 102 -13.80 35.01 10.63
C LEU A 102 -13.76 34.30 9.28
N SER A 103 -12.70 33.55 8.98
CA SER A 103 -12.61 32.74 7.75
C SER A 103 -13.69 31.66 7.69
N TRP A 104 -13.98 31.00 8.82
CA TRP A 104 -15.07 30.02 8.91
C TRP A 104 -16.45 30.68 8.74
N ILE A 105 -16.71 31.79 9.44
CA ILE A 105 -17.97 32.55 9.32
C ILE A 105 -18.17 33.02 7.88
N TYR A 106 -17.13 33.52 7.23
CA TYR A 106 -17.18 33.97 5.84
C TYR A 106 -17.65 32.84 4.91
N MET A 107 -17.09 31.63 5.06
CA MET A 107 -17.49 30.47 4.25
C MET A 107 -18.91 29.97 4.54
N CYS A 108 -19.36 30.01 5.81
CA CYS A 108 -20.71 29.56 6.15
C CYS A 108 -21.80 30.60 5.81
N ALA A 109 -21.46 31.89 5.84
CA ALA A 109 -22.41 32.98 5.64
C ALA A 109 -22.74 33.22 4.16
N GLU A 110 -21.86 32.80 3.25
CA GLU A 110 -21.98 33.08 1.81
C GLU A 110 -23.25 32.48 1.19
N ASP A 111 -23.60 31.24 1.53
CA ASP A 111 -24.76 30.56 0.93
C ASP A 111 -26.07 30.74 1.71
N LYS A 112 -26.00 31.00 3.02
CA LYS A 112 -27.15 30.87 3.95
C LYS A 112 -27.37 32.08 4.87
N GLY A 113 -26.55 33.13 4.78
CA GLY A 113 -26.69 34.34 5.59
C GLY A 113 -26.61 34.07 7.10
N LYS A 114 -27.72 34.28 7.84
CA LYS A 114 -27.79 33.98 9.29
C LYS A 114 -28.40 32.60 9.60
N ALA A 115 -28.98 31.93 8.61
CA ALA A 115 -29.69 30.67 8.82
C ALA A 115 -28.75 29.49 9.10
N TRP A 116 -27.50 29.55 8.64
CA TRP A 116 -26.50 28.51 8.98
C TRP A 116 -26.22 28.47 10.49
N LEU A 117 -26.26 29.61 11.18
CA LEU A 117 -25.89 29.69 12.59
C LEU A 117 -26.89 28.96 13.46
N THR A 118 -28.18 29.12 13.17
CA THR A 118 -29.24 28.40 13.89
C THR A 118 -29.17 26.90 13.60
N ALA A 119 -28.91 26.50 12.35
CA ALA A 119 -28.72 25.09 11.96
C ALA A 119 -27.49 24.45 12.64
N PHE A 120 -26.39 25.19 12.74
CA PHE A 120 -25.18 24.74 13.42
C PHE A 120 -25.42 24.57 14.93
N LEU A 121 -26.06 25.55 15.59
CA LEU A 121 -26.32 25.50 17.03
C LEU A 121 -27.29 24.37 17.42
N THR A 122 -28.24 24.03 16.56
CA THR A 122 -29.14 22.89 16.81
C THR A 122 -28.45 21.55 16.53
N GLY A 123 -27.58 21.48 15.53
CA GLY A 123 -26.86 20.27 15.13
C GLY A 123 -25.63 19.91 15.98
N ILE A 124 -25.01 20.87 16.67
CA ILE A 124 -23.70 20.69 17.32
C ILE A 124 -23.65 19.55 18.34
N LYS A 125 -24.75 19.28 19.06
CA LYS A 125 -24.81 18.18 20.03
C LYS A 125 -24.77 16.82 19.32
N GLY A 126 -25.47 16.69 18.20
CA GLY A 126 -25.46 15.48 17.37
C GLY A 126 -24.09 15.27 16.73
N ASP A 127 -23.53 16.34 16.17
CA ASP A 127 -22.19 16.33 15.56
C ASP A 127 -21.11 15.97 16.59
N ALA A 128 -21.20 16.46 17.83
CA ALA A 128 -20.24 16.11 18.88
C ALA A 128 -20.24 14.60 19.19
N VAL A 129 -21.42 13.97 19.22
CA VAL A 129 -21.56 12.52 19.42
C VAL A 129 -21.02 11.74 18.20
N LEU A 130 -21.30 12.22 16.98
CA LEU A 130 -20.76 11.62 15.75
C LEU A 130 -19.23 11.72 15.67
N PHE A 131 -18.66 12.85 16.10
CA PHE A 131 -17.22 13.05 16.18
C PHE A 131 -16.56 12.10 17.20
N LEU A 132 -17.14 11.97 18.40
CA LEU A 132 -16.65 11.07 19.45
C LEU A 132 -16.81 9.58 19.09
N SER A 133 -17.80 9.23 18.26
CA SER A 133 -18.03 7.86 17.79
C SER A 133 -17.22 7.46 16.55
N GLY A 134 -16.42 8.37 15.99
CA GLY A 134 -15.54 8.11 14.85
C GLY A 134 -16.21 8.17 13.48
N ARG A 135 -17.52 8.47 13.39
CA ARG A 135 -18.28 8.60 12.13
C ARG A 135 -18.14 10.01 11.54
N MET A 136 -16.92 10.41 11.22
CA MET A 136 -16.61 11.77 10.76
C MET A 136 -17.24 12.14 9.40
N SER A 137 -17.62 11.15 8.60
CA SER A 137 -18.28 11.34 7.29
C SER A 137 -19.70 11.88 7.40
N GLU A 138 -20.38 11.64 8.52
CA GLU A 138 -21.78 12.03 8.78
C GLU A 138 -21.93 13.40 9.45
N LEU A 139 -20.82 14.07 9.76
CA LEU A 139 -20.84 15.41 10.35
C LEU A 139 -21.45 16.43 9.38
N SER A 140 -22.15 17.42 9.94
CA SER A 140 -22.62 18.56 9.15
C SER A 140 -21.47 19.22 8.37
N SER A 141 -21.81 19.84 7.23
CA SER A 141 -20.88 20.61 6.41
C SER A 141 -20.16 21.70 7.22
N GLU A 142 -20.90 22.38 8.09
CA GLU A 142 -20.47 23.50 8.90
C GLU A 142 -19.44 23.07 9.95
N SER A 143 -19.67 21.92 10.62
CA SER A 143 -18.74 21.32 11.58
C SER A 143 -17.47 20.81 10.90
N ARG A 144 -17.57 20.19 9.71
CA ARG A 144 -16.39 19.75 8.94
C ARG A 144 -15.50 20.91 8.53
N LEU A 145 -16.11 22.01 8.06
CA LEU A 145 -15.39 23.24 7.72
C LEU A 145 -14.72 23.87 8.95
N LEU A 146 -15.38 23.88 10.10
CA LEU A 146 -14.79 24.39 11.35
C LEU A 146 -13.54 23.58 11.75
N ILE A 147 -13.64 22.25 11.73
CA ILE A 147 -12.53 21.35 12.05
C ILE A 147 -11.35 21.59 11.08
N LEU A 148 -11.65 21.72 9.79
CA LEU A 148 -10.64 22.03 8.76
C LEU A 148 -9.95 23.38 9.04
N MET A 149 -10.72 24.44 9.33
CA MET A 149 -10.17 25.78 9.59
C MET A 149 -9.32 25.84 10.86
N VAL A 150 -9.78 25.18 11.93
CA VAL A 150 -9.01 25.08 13.18
C VAL A 150 -7.72 24.29 12.95
N GLY A 151 -7.81 23.13 12.28
CA GLY A 151 -6.66 22.29 11.96
C GLY A 151 -5.63 23.01 11.08
N TRP A 152 -6.11 23.71 10.04
CA TRP A 152 -5.27 24.52 9.15
C TRP A 152 -4.59 25.66 9.90
N GLY A 153 -5.34 26.42 10.71
CA GLY A 153 -4.78 27.52 11.50
C GLY A 153 -3.73 27.06 12.51
N MET A 154 -4.00 25.95 13.20
CA MET A 154 -3.03 25.32 14.10
C MET A 154 -1.78 24.87 13.37
N LEU A 155 -1.92 24.28 12.17
CA LEU A 155 -0.80 23.86 11.35
C LEU A 155 0.09 25.05 10.98
N VAL A 156 -0.49 26.10 10.38
CA VAL A 156 0.25 27.31 9.95
C VAL A 156 0.99 27.95 11.13
N ALA A 157 0.28 28.17 12.24
CA ALA A 157 0.87 28.76 13.44
C ALA A 157 1.98 27.87 14.04
N SER A 158 1.79 26.55 14.06
CA SER A 158 2.77 25.61 14.58
C SER A 158 4.04 25.56 13.73
N VAL A 159 3.92 25.53 12.39
CA VAL A 159 5.09 25.54 11.49
C VAL A 159 5.90 26.82 11.69
N GLN A 160 5.23 27.98 11.74
CA GLN A 160 5.90 29.25 11.96
C GLN A 160 6.60 29.31 13.33
N HIS A 161 5.91 28.87 14.39
CA HIS A 161 6.46 28.85 15.73
C HIS A 161 7.66 27.88 15.84
N LEU A 162 7.57 26.69 15.24
CA LEU A 162 8.66 25.71 15.26
C LEU A 162 9.88 26.22 14.48
N ALA A 163 9.67 26.89 13.35
CA ALA A 163 10.72 27.51 12.55
C ALA A 163 11.43 28.64 13.31
N LEU A 164 10.68 29.55 13.94
CA LEU A 164 11.21 30.72 14.63
C LEU A 164 11.88 30.38 15.98
N PHE A 165 11.33 29.44 16.75
CA PHE A 165 11.76 29.20 18.14
C PHE A 165 12.59 27.93 18.33
N ARG A 166 12.33 26.87 17.56
CA ARG A 166 13.08 25.61 17.67
C ARG A 166 14.09 25.40 16.55
N GLY A 167 14.05 26.19 15.48
CA GLY A 167 14.94 26.04 14.33
C GLY A 167 14.80 24.66 13.64
N SER A 168 13.65 24.01 13.79
CA SER A 168 13.39 22.70 13.19
C SER A 168 12.19 22.79 12.27
N ILE A 169 12.41 22.50 10.99
CA ILE A 169 11.35 22.41 9.97
C ILE A 169 11.38 21.06 9.24
N SER A 170 12.26 20.14 9.65
CA SER A 170 12.54 18.90 8.91
C SER A 170 11.29 18.06 8.67
N LEU A 171 10.43 17.94 9.69
CA LEU A 171 9.19 17.17 9.58
C LEU A 171 8.28 17.76 8.49
N PHE A 172 8.04 19.08 8.55
CA PHE A 172 7.20 19.75 7.58
C PHE A 172 7.79 19.64 6.17
N SER A 173 9.09 19.87 6.00
CA SER A 173 9.77 19.71 4.71
C SER A 173 9.63 18.31 4.10
N ILE A 174 9.83 17.26 4.91
CA ILE A 174 9.69 15.86 4.46
C ILE A 174 8.24 15.59 4.05
N VAL A 175 7.28 16.00 4.88
CA VAL A 175 5.85 15.82 4.60
C VAL A 175 5.44 16.58 3.34
N THR A 176 5.92 17.80 3.12
CA THR A 176 5.65 18.58 1.91
C THR A 176 6.16 17.87 0.65
N LEU A 177 7.40 17.37 0.66
CA LEU A 177 7.96 16.65 -0.48
C LEU A 177 7.22 15.34 -0.75
N ILE A 178 6.92 14.55 0.29
CA ILE A 178 6.15 13.31 0.15
C ILE A 178 4.76 13.62 -0.42
N TYR A 179 4.07 14.64 0.10
CA TYR A 179 2.76 15.06 -0.40
C TYR A 179 2.80 15.41 -1.90
N LEU A 180 3.74 16.25 -2.33
CA LEU A 180 3.83 16.67 -3.73
C LEU A 180 4.22 15.51 -4.66
N LEU A 181 5.09 14.60 -4.20
CA LEU A 181 5.44 13.37 -4.92
C LEU A 181 4.23 12.43 -5.04
N ILE A 182 3.48 12.26 -3.96
CA ILE A 182 2.25 11.48 -3.97
C ILE A 182 1.25 12.10 -4.94
N LEU A 183 1.08 13.43 -4.93
CA LEU A 183 0.18 14.13 -5.85
C LEU A 183 0.63 13.97 -7.32
N ASN A 184 1.94 14.05 -7.59
CA ASN A 184 2.53 13.80 -8.92
C ASN A 184 2.25 12.38 -9.46
N ARG A 185 2.15 11.41 -8.55
CA ARG A 185 1.99 9.99 -8.92
C ARG A 185 0.53 9.56 -8.93
N LEU A 186 -0.30 10.15 -8.06
CA LEU A 186 -1.72 9.84 -7.91
C LEU A 186 -2.60 10.56 -8.91
N THR A 187 -2.22 11.78 -9.28
CA THR A 187 -2.91 12.56 -10.29
C THR A 187 -2.05 12.52 -11.56
N GLU A 188 -2.67 12.45 -12.73
CA GLU A 188 -1.95 12.47 -14.03
C GLU A 188 -1.29 13.84 -14.33
N ILE A 189 -0.97 14.61 -13.30
CA ILE A 189 -0.54 16.00 -13.39
C ILE A 189 0.91 16.08 -12.98
N SER A 190 1.70 16.70 -13.85
CA SER A 190 3.11 16.98 -13.61
C SER A 190 3.28 18.04 -12.52
N THR A 191 3.43 17.62 -11.26
CA THR A 191 3.80 18.51 -10.15
C THR A 191 5.32 18.68 -9.99
N LEU A 192 6.08 18.32 -11.03
CA LEU A 192 7.55 18.42 -11.04
C LEU A 192 8.03 19.85 -10.75
N GLN A 193 7.35 20.85 -11.31
CA GLN A 193 7.67 22.27 -11.07
C GLN A 193 7.51 22.64 -9.58
N GLU A 194 6.41 22.22 -8.96
CA GLU A 194 6.10 22.49 -7.56
C GLU A 194 7.09 21.80 -6.61
N ILE A 195 7.55 20.59 -6.95
CA ILE A 195 8.60 19.86 -6.21
C ILE A 195 9.93 20.62 -6.28
N VAL A 196 10.32 21.08 -7.46
CA VAL A 196 11.58 21.82 -7.67
C VAL A 196 11.59 23.16 -6.94
N ILE A 197 10.50 23.92 -7.01
CA ILE A 197 10.35 25.20 -6.28
C ILE A 197 10.35 24.95 -4.76
N SER A 198 9.59 23.95 -4.29
CA SER A 198 9.53 23.62 -2.86
C SER A 198 10.89 23.21 -2.29
N THR A 199 11.69 22.48 -3.06
CA THR A 199 13.05 22.09 -2.66
C THR A 199 13.94 23.32 -2.46
N GLY A 200 13.90 24.30 -3.38
CA GLY A 200 14.62 25.56 -3.22
C GLY A 200 14.20 26.36 -1.97
N LEU A 201 12.88 26.44 -1.72
CA LEU A 201 12.33 27.09 -0.53
C LEU A 201 12.74 26.38 0.78
N ILE A 202 12.78 25.05 0.79
CA ILE A 202 13.24 24.25 1.94
C ILE A 202 14.71 24.51 2.22
N VAL A 203 15.56 24.57 1.19
CA VAL A 203 16.99 24.88 1.33
C VAL A 203 17.19 26.27 1.92
N TRP A 204 16.45 27.27 1.42
CA TRP A 204 16.48 28.62 1.97
C TRP A 204 16.09 28.64 3.46
N LEU A 205 14.97 28.00 3.82
CA LEU A 205 14.48 27.94 5.20
C LEU A 205 15.43 27.16 6.12
N LYS A 206 16.04 26.07 5.64
CA LYS A 206 17.09 25.33 6.38
C LYS A 206 18.33 26.17 6.63
N GLY A 207 18.76 26.96 5.65
CA GLY A 207 19.85 27.93 5.81
C GLY A 207 19.54 28.94 6.91
N MET A 208 18.30 29.42 6.98
CA MET A 208 17.83 30.31 8.04
C MET A 208 17.80 29.65 9.43
N CYS A 209 17.35 28.40 9.52
CA CYS A 209 17.41 27.64 10.77
C CYS A 209 18.85 27.41 11.26
N TRP A 210 19.82 27.22 10.35
CA TRP A 210 21.22 27.05 10.73
C TRP A 210 21.81 28.30 11.40
N LEU A 211 21.36 29.49 11.01
CA LEU A 211 21.76 30.74 11.64
C LEU A 211 21.33 30.82 13.12
N LEU A 212 20.17 30.27 13.47
CA LEU A 212 19.72 30.17 14.86
C LEU A 212 20.65 29.26 15.69
N LEU A 213 21.08 28.13 15.12
CA LEU A 213 22.03 27.21 15.75
C LEU A 213 23.43 27.84 15.92
N MET A 214 23.89 28.64 14.94
CA MET A 214 25.16 29.37 15.05
C MET A 214 25.12 30.40 16.18
N ARG A 215 23.99 31.11 16.33
CA ARG A 215 23.78 32.08 17.41
C ARG A 215 23.81 31.39 18.78
N GLU A 216 23.19 30.21 18.90
CA GLU A 216 23.18 29.43 20.14
C GLU A 216 24.59 28.95 20.53
N LYS A 217 25.38 28.49 19.55
CA LYS A 217 26.76 28.05 19.78
C LYS A 217 27.74 29.19 20.11
N ASN A 218 27.50 30.41 19.61
CA ASN A 218 28.39 31.56 19.79
C ASN A 218 27.68 32.77 20.43
N PRO A 219 27.29 32.69 21.73
CA PRO A 219 26.54 33.75 22.41
C PRO A 219 27.29 35.08 22.59
N GLY A 220 28.59 35.15 22.30
CA GLY A 220 29.43 36.34 22.46
C GLY A 220 29.63 37.21 21.20
N GLN A 221 29.16 36.79 20.02
CA GLN A 221 29.35 37.55 18.78
C GLN A 221 28.31 38.68 18.66
N LYS A 222 28.75 39.94 18.78
CA LYS A 222 27.85 41.12 18.84
C LYS A 222 27.10 41.46 17.53
N LYS A 223 27.50 40.95 16.37
CA LYS A 223 26.83 41.23 15.08
C LYS A 223 26.88 40.03 14.14
N ILE A 224 25.84 39.20 14.17
CA ILE A 224 25.61 38.20 13.12
C ILE A 224 24.91 38.91 11.94
N PRO A 225 25.44 38.86 10.71
CA PRO A 225 24.88 39.58 9.57
C PRO A 225 23.66 38.82 8.98
N TYR A 226 22.52 38.93 9.66
CA TYR A 226 21.26 38.24 9.30
C TYR A 226 20.86 38.40 7.84
N THR A 227 20.96 39.61 7.30
CA THR A 227 20.55 39.94 5.93
C THR A 227 21.47 39.33 4.88
N ARG A 228 22.80 39.41 5.07
CA ARG A 228 23.78 38.83 4.15
C ARG A 228 23.63 37.32 4.09
N TRP A 229 23.45 36.68 5.25
CA TRP A 229 23.21 35.24 5.34
C TRP A 229 21.87 34.83 4.71
N GLY A 230 20.82 35.63 4.94
CA GLY A 230 19.52 35.50 4.30
C GLY A 230 19.61 35.49 2.79
N ILE A 231 20.33 36.47 2.23
CA ILE A 231 20.55 36.62 0.80
C ILE A 231 21.38 35.47 0.25
N THR A 232 22.46 35.04 0.90
CA THR A 232 23.28 33.92 0.41
C THR A 232 22.50 32.60 0.41
N ALA A 233 21.69 32.35 1.44
CA ALA A 233 20.84 31.16 1.48
C ALA A 233 19.74 31.20 0.42
N PHE A 234 19.18 32.39 0.16
CA PHE A 234 18.22 32.60 -0.93
C PHE A 234 18.85 32.34 -2.30
N ILE A 235 20.04 32.90 -2.57
CA ILE A 235 20.77 32.68 -3.83
C ILE A 235 21.09 31.20 -4.02
N ALA A 236 21.53 30.51 -2.96
CA ALA A 236 21.80 29.06 -3.02
C ALA A 236 20.53 28.25 -3.34
N GLY A 237 19.40 28.57 -2.69
CA GLY A 237 18.11 27.94 -2.98
C GLY A 237 17.64 28.20 -4.41
N ALA A 238 17.69 29.46 -4.86
CA ALA A 238 17.31 29.85 -6.22
C ALA A 238 18.21 29.20 -7.29
N GLY A 239 19.53 29.17 -7.05
CA GLY A 239 20.49 28.51 -7.93
C GLY A 239 20.22 27.01 -8.08
N LEU A 240 19.88 26.33 -6.98
CA LEU A 240 19.49 24.90 -7.03
C LEU A 240 18.19 24.68 -7.82
N THR A 241 17.20 25.55 -7.64
CA THR A 241 15.94 25.50 -8.39
C THR A 241 16.17 25.70 -9.89
N VAL A 242 16.97 26.70 -10.29
CA VAL A 242 17.30 26.96 -11.70
C VAL A 242 18.12 25.82 -12.30
N ALA A 243 19.12 25.30 -11.59
CA ALA A 243 19.92 24.17 -12.07
C ALA A 243 19.07 22.91 -12.25
N SER A 244 18.14 22.65 -11.34
CA SER A 244 17.20 21.52 -11.44
C SER A 244 16.20 21.71 -12.59
N TRP A 245 15.76 22.95 -12.85
CA TRP A 245 14.91 23.29 -13.98
C TRP A 245 15.63 23.05 -15.32
N CYS A 246 16.82 23.61 -15.51
CA CYS A 246 17.62 23.42 -16.73
C CYS A 246 18.04 21.95 -16.93
N GLY A 247 18.34 21.22 -15.84
CA GLY A 247 18.62 19.78 -15.91
C GLY A 247 17.44 18.95 -16.38
N GLY A 248 16.21 19.35 -16.02
CA GLY A 248 14.98 18.68 -16.45
C GLY A 248 14.66 18.85 -17.93
N GLU A 249 15.09 19.94 -18.57
CA GLU A 249 14.98 20.13 -20.03
C GLU A 249 16.01 19.28 -20.81
N LEU A 250 17.17 19.00 -20.22
CA LEU A 250 18.25 18.21 -20.85
C LEU A 250 18.03 16.70 -20.74
N TYR A 251 17.36 16.22 -19.69
CA TYR A 251 17.08 14.81 -19.48
C TYR A 251 15.56 14.59 -19.51
N SER A 252 15.03 14.14 -20.66
CA SER A 252 13.62 13.78 -20.78
C SER A 252 13.27 12.70 -19.75
N PRO A 253 12.37 12.99 -18.78
CA PRO A 253 12.02 12.01 -17.76
C PRO A 253 11.33 10.82 -18.42
N GLN A 254 11.86 9.61 -18.19
CA GLN A 254 11.18 8.38 -18.56
C GLN A 254 9.83 8.33 -17.83
N PRO A 255 8.70 8.12 -18.53
CA PRO A 255 7.40 7.99 -17.90
C PRO A 255 7.37 6.73 -17.04
N GLY A 256 7.69 6.89 -15.75
CA GLY A 256 7.57 5.83 -14.77
C GLY A 256 6.10 5.48 -14.59
N SER A 257 5.78 4.18 -14.62
CA SER A 257 4.42 3.65 -14.47
C SER A 257 3.68 4.28 -13.28
N PRO A 258 2.42 4.72 -13.44
CA PRO A 258 1.62 5.24 -12.33
C PRO A 258 1.41 4.13 -11.31
N ILE A 259 1.87 4.36 -10.08
CA ILE A 259 1.61 3.45 -8.96
C ILE A 259 0.20 3.76 -8.48
N SER A 260 -0.76 2.87 -8.77
CA SER A 260 -2.13 3.00 -8.31
C SER A 260 -2.20 2.80 -6.79
N LEU A 261 -2.39 3.89 -6.04
CA LEU A 261 -2.74 3.82 -4.62
C LEU A 261 -4.25 3.72 -4.40
N LEU A 262 -5.05 3.52 -5.45
CA LEU A 262 -6.49 3.22 -5.35
C LEU A 262 -6.80 2.11 -4.33
N PRO A 263 -5.99 1.04 -4.20
CA PRO A 263 -6.18 0.02 -3.16
C PRO A 263 -5.88 0.51 -1.75
N VAL A 264 -5.03 1.53 -1.59
CA VAL A 264 -4.69 2.12 -0.29
C VAL A 264 -5.74 3.16 0.10
N LEU A 265 -6.18 3.99 -0.84
CA LEU A 265 -7.28 4.93 -0.66
C LEU A 265 -8.59 4.21 -0.34
N GLY A 266 -8.89 3.12 -1.06
CA GLY A 266 -10.02 2.25 -0.73
C GLY A 266 -9.93 1.66 0.68
N ARG A 267 -8.72 1.29 1.14
CA ARG A 267 -8.49 0.83 2.52
C ARG A 267 -8.63 1.93 3.57
N MET A 268 -8.19 3.15 3.27
CA MET A 268 -8.39 4.30 4.17
C MET A 268 -9.86 4.73 4.22
N GLN A 269 -10.56 4.64 3.10
CA GLN A 269 -11.99 4.94 3.01
C GLN A 269 -12.82 3.87 3.74
N ALA A 270 -12.51 2.59 3.55
CA ALA A 270 -13.08 1.48 4.33
C ALA A 270 -12.80 1.65 5.84
N TRP A 271 -11.58 2.06 6.22
CA TRP A 271 -11.24 2.40 7.61
C TRP A 271 -12.05 3.59 8.14
N ALA A 272 -12.24 4.64 7.33
CA ALA A 272 -13.04 5.81 7.67
C ALA A 272 -14.55 5.52 7.75
N GLU A 273 -15.03 4.54 7.00
CA GLU A 273 -16.42 4.05 7.01
C GLU A 273 -16.68 3.02 8.13
N GLY A 274 -15.66 2.66 8.92
CA GLY A 274 -15.78 1.74 10.05
C GLY A 274 -15.76 0.26 9.67
N GLU A 275 -15.35 -0.08 8.44
CA GLU A 275 -15.15 -1.47 8.04
C GLU A 275 -13.87 -2.02 8.68
N SER A 276 -14.03 -3.15 9.37
CA SER A 276 -12.91 -3.87 9.98
C SER A 276 -12.02 -4.42 8.87
N SER A 277 -10.83 -3.84 8.70
CA SER A 277 -9.83 -4.28 7.73
C SER A 277 -9.47 -5.75 7.93
N VAL A 278 -9.72 -6.57 6.91
CA VAL A 278 -9.27 -7.95 6.78
C VAL A 278 -7.73 -8.02 6.84
N GLN A 279 -7.18 -9.04 7.50
CA GLN A 279 -5.73 -9.27 7.65
C GLN A 279 -5.00 -9.39 6.29
N PRO A 280 -3.71 -8.98 6.22
CA PRO A 280 -2.89 -9.16 5.03
C PRO A 280 -2.32 -10.58 4.97
N GLY A 281 -3.05 -11.51 4.35
CA GLY A 281 -2.44 -12.63 3.62
C GLY A 281 -2.12 -12.17 2.20
N MET A 282 -1.13 -12.79 1.54
CA MET A 282 -0.84 -12.59 0.10
C MET A 282 -2.17 -12.49 -0.67
N THR A 283 -2.37 -11.38 -1.37
CA THR A 283 -3.62 -11.14 -2.10
C THR A 283 -3.76 -12.19 -3.19
N ALA A 284 -4.49 -13.27 -2.90
CA ALA A 284 -4.98 -14.18 -3.90
C ALA A 284 -5.86 -13.34 -4.86
N GLY A 285 -5.55 -13.38 -6.15
CA GLY A 285 -6.46 -12.84 -7.16
C GLY A 285 -7.76 -13.61 -7.10
N MET A 286 -8.89 -12.97 -7.42
CA MET A 286 -10.13 -13.70 -7.66
C MET A 286 -10.19 -14.12 -9.13
N THR A 287 -10.86 -15.22 -9.39
CA THR A 287 -11.13 -15.62 -10.77
C THR A 287 -12.04 -14.61 -11.45
N GLY A 288 -11.82 -14.36 -12.74
CA GLY A 288 -12.65 -13.48 -13.55
C GLY A 288 -11.97 -12.98 -14.81
N TYR A 289 -12.62 -12.04 -15.51
CA TYR A 289 -12.07 -11.41 -16.70
C TYR A 289 -11.20 -10.19 -16.34
N GLY A 290 -9.95 -10.17 -16.79
CA GLY A 290 -8.97 -9.13 -16.48
C GLY A 290 -8.50 -8.38 -17.72
N SER A 291 -7.95 -7.18 -17.51
CA SER A 291 -7.40 -6.35 -18.60
C SER A 291 -6.01 -6.79 -19.07
N GLY A 292 -5.45 -7.89 -18.55
CA GLY A 292 -4.14 -8.44 -18.94
C GLY A 292 -2.90 -7.70 -18.41
N GLU A 293 -3.07 -6.63 -17.64
CA GLU A 293 -1.95 -5.74 -17.22
C GLU A 293 -1.21 -6.20 -15.95
N GLY A 294 -1.69 -7.28 -15.31
CA GLY A 294 -1.09 -7.86 -14.11
C GLY A 294 0.09 -8.79 -14.40
N GLU A 295 0.91 -9.01 -13.39
CA GLU A 295 1.95 -10.03 -13.44
C GLU A 295 1.35 -11.44 -13.39
N LEU A 296 1.81 -12.32 -14.30
CA LEU A 296 1.32 -13.68 -14.39
C LEU A 296 1.83 -14.55 -13.23
N GLY A 297 1.05 -15.57 -12.87
CA GLY A 297 1.44 -16.56 -11.85
C GLY A 297 0.92 -16.30 -10.45
N THR A 298 0.17 -15.21 -10.23
CA THR A 298 -0.46 -14.95 -8.93
C THR A 298 -1.49 -16.06 -8.58
N PRO A 299 -1.55 -16.50 -7.31
CA PRO A 299 -2.50 -17.51 -6.86
C PRO A 299 -3.94 -17.00 -6.95
N LEU A 300 -4.87 -17.91 -7.20
CA LEU A 300 -6.26 -17.61 -7.49
C LEU A 300 -7.26 -18.25 -6.50
N SER A 301 -8.30 -17.49 -6.18
CA SER A 301 -9.49 -17.96 -5.46
C SER A 301 -10.71 -17.93 -6.38
N GLN A 302 -11.47 -19.03 -6.45
CA GLN A 302 -12.66 -19.13 -7.29
C GLN A 302 -13.80 -18.24 -6.81
N SER A 303 -14.50 -17.61 -7.75
CA SER A 303 -15.75 -16.89 -7.54
C SER A 303 -16.83 -17.47 -8.47
N ASN A 304 -17.96 -17.90 -7.91
CA ASN A 304 -19.10 -18.40 -8.69
C ASN A 304 -20.15 -17.31 -8.98
N GLU A 305 -19.75 -16.04 -8.90
CA GLU A 305 -20.65 -14.93 -9.24
C GLU A 305 -21.05 -14.98 -10.72
N LEU A 306 -22.34 -14.86 -10.99
CA LEU A 306 -22.87 -14.85 -12.35
C LEU A 306 -22.44 -13.58 -13.07
N VAL A 307 -21.86 -13.71 -14.26
CA VAL A 307 -21.43 -12.59 -15.11
C VAL A 307 -22.51 -12.28 -16.13
N PHE A 308 -22.92 -13.30 -16.89
CA PHE A 308 -23.97 -13.20 -17.89
C PHE A 308 -24.64 -14.55 -18.12
N THR A 309 -25.84 -14.51 -18.66
CA THR A 309 -26.50 -15.66 -19.26
C THR A 309 -26.44 -15.52 -20.78
N ALA A 310 -26.29 -16.64 -21.47
CA ALA A 310 -26.22 -16.63 -22.91
C ALA A 310 -27.13 -17.69 -23.54
N GLU A 311 -27.90 -17.29 -24.55
CA GLU A 311 -28.66 -18.19 -25.41
C GLU A 311 -27.80 -18.56 -26.62
N SER A 312 -27.59 -19.86 -26.81
CA SER A 312 -26.82 -20.43 -27.91
C SER A 312 -27.31 -21.85 -28.19
N SER A 313 -27.33 -22.30 -29.45
CA SER A 313 -27.70 -23.68 -29.79
C SER A 313 -26.62 -24.71 -29.48
N LEU A 314 -25.40 -24.25 -29.17
CA LEU A 314 -24.23 -25.08 -28.85
C LEU A 314 -23.46 -24.48 -27.65
N PRO A 315 -22.79 -25.33 -26.83
CA PRO A 315 -21.84 -24.86 -25.84
C PRO A 315 -20.59 -24.36 -26.55
N VAL A 316 -20.19 -23.11 -26.27
CA VAL A 316 -19.12 -22.42 -27.00
C VAL A 316 -18.25 -21.63 -26.03
N TYR A 317 -16.96 -21.50 -26.33
CA TYR A 317 -16.11 -20.55 -25.62
C TYR A 317 -16.55 -19.13 -25.94
N TRP A 318 -16.64 -18.28 -24.92
CA TRP A 318 -17.00 -16.87 -25.01
C TRP A 318 -15.73 -16.03 -25.14
N ARG A 319 -15.27 -15.87 -26.37
CA ARG A 319 -14.08 -15.10 -26.74
C ARG A 319 -14.23 -13.63 -26.36
N GLY A 320 -13.27 -13.12 -25.59
CA GLY A 320 -13.17 -11.71 -25.22
C GLY A 320 -12.09 -10.99 -26.02
N GLU A 321 -10.84 -11.10 -25.59
CA GLU A 321 -9.69 -10.41 -26.20
C GLU A 321 -8.53 -11.34 -26.49
N SER A 322 -7.77 -10.97 -27.52
CA SER A 322 -6.50 -11.60 -27.85
C SER A 322 -5.33 -10.65 -27.59
N PHE A 323 -4.20 -11.23 -27.21
CA PHE A 323 -2.97 -10.53 -26.88
C PHE A 323 -1.84 -11.03 -27.78
N ALA A 324 -1.03 -10.09 -28.25
CA ALA A 324 0.04 -10.38 -29.19
C ALA A 324 1.42 -10.30 -28.55
N TYR A 325 1.67 -9.34 -27.66
CA TYR A 325 3.02 -9.09 -27.13
C TYR A 325 3.23 -9.79 -25.80
N TYR A 326 4.37 -10.47 -25.66
CA TYR A 326 4.78 -11.15 -24.42
C TYR A 326 6.16 -10.65 -24.02
N ASP A 327 6.31 -10.18 -22.77
CA ASP A 327 7.57 -9.62 -22.26
C ASP A 327 8.38 -10.60 -21.39
N GLY A 328 7.94 -11.86 -21.31
CA GLY A 328 8.51 -12.88 -20.42
C GLY A 328 7.77 -13.01 -19.08
N ARG A 329 6.90 -12.07 -18.71
CA ARG A 329 6.14 -12.12 -17.45
C ARG A 329 4.69 -11.65 -17.57
N ARG A 330 4.31 -10.99 -18.66
CA ARG A 330 3.02 -10.33 -18.89
C ARG A 330 2.64 -10.39 -20.36
N TRP A 331 1.34 -10.33 -20.61
CA TRP A 331 0.77 -10.14 -21.95
C TRP A 331 0.41 -8.67 -22.15
N GLY A 332 1.03 -8.04 -23.14
CA GLY A 332 0.77 -6.67 -23.55
C GLY A 332 -0.33 -6.56 -24.61
N LYS A 333 -1.08 -5.45 -24.57
CA LYS A 333 -1.98 -5.05 -25.65
C LYS A 333 -1.16 -4.32 -26.71
N SER A 334 -0.90 -4.93 -27.87
CA SER A 334 -0.45 -4.20 -29.06
C SER A 334 -1.64 -3.74 -29.89
N GLY A 335 -1.48 -2.81 -30.83
CA GLY A 335 -2.48 -2.51 -31.86
C GLY A 335 -3.13 -1.14 -31.77
N GLU A 336 -3.70 -0.72 -32.90
CA GLU A 336 -4.36 0.58 -33.08
C GLU A 336 -5.49 0.82 -32.06
N ALA A 337 -5.80 2.09 -31.83
CA ALA A 337 -6.92 2.49 -30.99
C ALA A 337 -8.21 1.84 -31.50
N TYR A 338 -9.05 1.36 -30.58
CA TYR A 338 -10.38 0.89 -30.93
C TYR A 338 -11.16 2.03 -31.62
N LEU A 339 -11.64 1.78 -32.83
CA LEU A 339 -12.37 2.76 -33.63
C LEU A 339 -13.88 2.59 -33.43
N PRO A 340 -14.66 3.68 -33.39
CA PRO A 340 -16.12 3.59 -33.31
C PRO A 340 -16.68 3.00 -34.61
N LEU A 341 -17.49 1.96 -34.48
CA LEU A 341 -18.23 1.29 -35.53
C LEU A 341 -19.72 1.52 -35.30
N ASN A 342 -20.37 2.19 -36.25
CA ASN A 342 -21.81 2.41 -36.18
C ASN A 342 -22.55 1.11 -36.56
N LEU A 343 -23.47 0.68 -35.70
CA LEU A 343 -24.24 -0.56 -35.89
C LEU A 343 -25.20 -0.48 -37.10
N ALA A 344 -25.51 0.73 -37.57
CA ALA A 344 -26.26 0.94 -38.82
C ALA A 344 -25.39 0.87 -40.09
N SER A 345 -24.07 0.75 -39.94
CA SER A 345 -23.09 0.77 -41.05
C SER A 345 -22.36 -0.55 -41.26
N LEU A 346 -22.76 -1.61 -40.56
CA LEU A 346 -22.29 -2.97 -40.88
C LEU A 346 -22.79 -3.30 -42.30
N PRO A 347 -21.91 -3.50 -43.29
CA PRO A 347 -22.35 -3.84 -44.62
C PRO A 347 -22.99 -5.23 -44.55
N ASP A 348 -24.25 -5.32 -44.95
CA ASP A 348 -24.95 -6.59 -45.20
C ASP A 348 -24.23 -7.43 -46.27
N GLU A 349 -23.24 -6.85 -46.99
CA GLU A 349 -22.65 -7.43 -48.21
C GLU A 349 -21.11 -7.56 -48.24
N SER A 350 -20.37 -7.26 -47.16
CA SER A 350 -18.89 -7.42 -47.18
C SER A 350 -18.38 -8.79 -46.70
N SER A 351 -19.28 -9.68 -46.27
CA SER A 351 -18.95 -11.03 -45.76
C SER A 351 -19.28 -12.16 -46.74
N THR A 352 -19.77 -11.83 -47.93
CA THR A 352 -20.20 -12.80 -48.96
C THR A 352 -19.02 -13.62 -49.50
N GLU A 353 -17.78 -13.11 -49.47
CA GLU A 353 -16.61 -13.83 -49.98
C GLU A 353 -16.18 -15.04 -49.11
N PHE A 354 -16.60 -15.15 -47.84
CA PHE A 354 -16.33 -16.33 -46.99
C PHE A 354 -17.59 -17.16 -46.69
N ILE A 355 -18.80 -16.61 -46.86
CA ILE A 355 -20.03 -17.40 -46.72
C ILE A 355 -20.12 -18.49 -47.82
N GLU A 356 -19.46 -18.29 -48.96
CA GLU A 356 -19.31 -19.33 -50.00
C GLU A 356 -18.40 -20.50 -49.59
N SER A 357 -17.67 -20.42 -48.46
CA SER A 357 -16.69 -21.42 -48.02
C SER A 357 -17.15 -22.35 -46.88
N GLY A 358 -18.46 -22.46 -46.62
CA GLY A 358 -19.02 -23.52 -45.77
C GLY A 358 -18.93 -23.32 -44.25
N GLY A 359 -18.56 -22.14 -43.76
CA GLY A 359 -18.48 -21.85 -42.33
C GLY A 359 -19.85 -21.81 -41.63
N THR A 360 -19.95 -22.44 -40.45
CA THR A 360 -21.21 -22.47 -39.67
C THR A 360 -21.40 -21.16 -38.89
N SER A 361 -22.51 -20.45 -39.13
CA SER A 361 -22.86 -19.25 -38.38
C SER A 361 -23.75 -19.57 -37.17
N LEU A 362 -23.51 -18.90 -36.05
CA LEU A 362 -24.23 -19.08 -34.79
C LEU A 362 -24.77 -17.73 -34.30
N LEU A 363 -26.08 -17.66 -34.04
CA LEU A 363 -26.71 -16.49 -33.42
C LEU A 363 -26.73 -16.67 -31.91
N GLN A 364 -26.22 -15.67 -31.19
CA GLN A 364 -26.08 -15.70 -29.75
C GLN A 364 -26.76 -14.47 -29.15
N ARG A 365 -27.42 -14.65 -28.00
CA ARG A 365 -27.90 -13.52 -27.19
C ARG A 365 -27.23 -13.58 -25.84
N VAL A 366 -26.54 -12.51 -25.46
CA VAL A 366 -25.86 -12.40 -24.16
C VAL A 366 -26.57 -11.36 -23.32
N GLN A 367 -26.93 -11.73 -22.09
CA GLN A 367 -27.60 -10.88 -21.12
C GLN A 367 -26.75 -10.81 -19.85
N PHE A 368 -26.29 -9.62 -19.49
CA PHE A 368 -25.49 -9.43 -18.27
C PHE A 368 -26.34 -9.62 -17.01
N ALA A 369 -25.79 -10.30 -16.01
CA ALA A 369 -26.45 -10.48 -14.71
C ALA A 369 -26.57 -9.14 -13.96
N VAL A 370 -25.53 -8.33 -14.04
CA VAL A 370 -25.52 -6.92 -13.60
C VAL A 370 -25.26 -6.05 -14.83
N PRO A 371 -26.15 -5.10 -15.16
CA PRO A 371 -25.97 -4.23 -16.32
C PRO A 371 -24.58 -3.54 -16.33
N SER A 372 -23.85 -3.73 -17.43
CA SER A 372 -22.45 -3.34 -17.55
C SER A 372 -22.29 -1.83 -17.77
N THR A 373 -21.24 -1.22 -17.19
CA THR A 373 -20.81 0.15 -17.54
C THR A 373 -20.20 0.24 -18.93
N GLY A 374 -19.97 -0.88 -19.61
CA GLY A 374 -19.15 -0.96 -20.80
C GLY A 374 -17.65 -1.03 -20.47
N GLY A 375 -16.81 -0.86 -21.49
CA GLY A 375 -15.34 -0.93 -21.37
C GLY A 375 -14.77 -2.35 -21.40
N GLN A 376 -15.65 -3.35 -21.33
CA GLN A 376 -15.33 -4.76 -21.52
C GLN A 376 -15.46 -5.16 -23.00
N PRO A 377 -14.78 -6.23 -23.44
CA PRO A 377 -15.02 -6.79 -24.76
C PRO A 377 -16.44 -7.32 -24.89
N LEU A 378 -16.89 -7.36 -26.14
CA LEU A 378 -18.08 -8.09 -26.53
C LEU A 378 -17.72 -9.57 -26.62
N PHE A 379 -18.41 -10.41 -25.86
CA PHE A 379 -18.17 -11.84 -25.81
C PHE A 379 -18.91 -12.57 -26.94
N SER A 380 -18.22 -13.47 -27.64
CA SER A 380 -18.76 -14.16 -28.84
C SER A 380 -18.17 -15.58 -29.00
N ALA A 381 -18.83 -16.45 -29.77
CA ALA A 381 -18.37 -17.83 -30.01
C ALA A 381 -17.17 -17.95 -30.97
N GLY A 382 -16.87 -16.90 -31.72
CA GLY A 382 -15.93 -16.97 -32.84
C GLY A 382 -15.74 -15.60 -33.47
N ARG A 383 -15.51 -15.56 -34.79
CA ARG A 383 -15.36 -14.30 -35.52
C ARG A 383 -16.71 -13.61 -35.62
N VAL A 384 -16.82 -12.38 -35.14
CA VAL A 384 -18.06 -11.62 -35.18
C VAL A 384 -18.36 -11.19 -36.61
N VAL A 385 -19.55 -11.55 -37.11
CA VAL A 385 -20.05 -11.14 -38.43
C VAL A 385 -20.97 -9.93 -38.28
N ASP A 386 -21.86 -9.96 -37.28
CA ASP A 386 -22.85 -8.92 -37.07
C ASP A 386 -23.19 -8.77 -35.58
N VAL A 387 -23.51 -7.55 -35.16
CA VAL A 387 -23.93 -7.21 -33.80
C VAL A 387 -25.20 -6.38 -33.89
N THR A 388 -26.26 -6.83 -33.23
CA THR A 388 -27.56 -6.14 -33.25
C THR A 388 -28.17 -6.05 -31.85
N ASN A 389 -29.13 -5.13 -31.70
CA ASN A 389 -29.92 -4.99 -30.47
C ASN A 389 -29.07 -4.88 -29.19
N VAL A 390 -28.08 -3.99 -29.19
CA VAL A 390 -27.37 -3.62 -27.96
C VAL A 390 -28.30 -2.75 -27.12
N GLU A 391 -28.94 -3.36 -26.13
CA GLU A 391 -29.95 -2.74 -25.27
C GLU A 391 -29.34 -2.24 -23.97
N LEU A 392 -29.82 -1.08 -23.53
CA LEU A 392 -29.50 -0.51 -22.23
C LEU A 392 -30.57 -0.89 -21.19
N ALA A 393 -30.25 -0.72 -19.91
CA ALA A 393 -31.12 -1.02 -18.78
C ALA A 393 -32.38 -0.15 -18.72
N ASP A 394 -32.38 1.00 -19.41
CA ASP A 394 -33.55 1.87 -19.59
C ASP A 394 -34.40 1.50 -20.82
N GLY A 395 -34.02 0.44 -21.55
CA GLY A 395 -34.69 -0.03 -22.77
C GLY A 395 -34.28 0.70 -24.04
N SER A 396 -33.42 1.72 -23.96
CA SER A 396 -32.88 2.38 -25.15
C SER A 396 -31.87 1.47 -25.87
N LYS A 397 -31.63 1.74 -27.16
CA LYS A 397 -30.66 0.99 -27.98
C LYS A 397 -29.43 1.83 -28.24
N LEU A 398 -28.27 1.20 -28.11
CA LEU A 398 -26.99 1.78 -28.45
C LEU A 398 -26.78 1.74 -29.97
N GLY A 399 -26.26 2.82 -30.55
CA GLY A 399 -26.04 2.94 -32.00
C GLY A 399 -24.63 2.58 -32.48
N PHE A 400 -23.66 2.41 -31.60
CA PHE A 400 -22.28 2.13 -31.99
C PHE A 400 -21.56 1.22 -30.99
N ILE A 401 -20.56 0.51 -31.48
CA ILE A 401 -19.59 -0.27 -30.68
C ILE A 401 -18.18 0.14 -31.07
N PHE A 402 -17.19 -0.40 -30.39
CA PHE A 402 -15.79 -0.19 -30.72
C PHE A 402 -15.22 -1.44 -31.38
N THR A 403 -14.46 -1.30 -32.45
CA THR A 403 -13.81 -2.43 -33.14
C THR A 403 -12.31 -2.21 -33.27
N ASN A 404 -11.57 -3.31 -33.24
CA ASN A 404 -10.17 -3.37 -33.61
C ASN A 404 -10.01 -4.49 -34.64
N ALA A 405 -9.78 -4.11 -35.89
CA ALA A 405 -9.68 -5.03 -37.03
C ALA A 405 -8.47 -5.97 -36.92
N GLU A 406 -7.36 -5.54 -36.31
CA GLU A 406 -6.15 -6.35 -36.17
C GLU A 406 -6.36 -7.52 -35.20
N LYS A 407 -7.09 -7.27 -34.11
CA LYS A 407 -7.37 -8.26 -33.07
C LYS A 407 -8.62 -9.09 -33.32
N ASP A 408 -9.40 -8.73 -34.34
CA ASP A 408 -10.74 -9.27 -34.56
C ASP A 408 -11.55 -9.18 -33.25
N SER A 409 -11.54 -8.01 -32.61
CA SER A 409 -12.08 -7.80 -31.26
C SER A 409 -13.01 -6.59 -31.24
N PHE A 410 -14.12 -6.75 -30.52
CA PHE A 410 -15.14 -5.72 -30.36
C PHE A 410 -15.26 -5.36 -28.89
N ARG A 411 -15.53 -4.10 -28.59
CA ARG A 411 -15.70 -3.56 -27.24
C ARG A 411 -16.98 -2.77 -27.13
N LEU A 412 -17.61 -2.91 -25.97
CA LEU A 412 -18.75 -2.10 -25.61
C LEU A 412 -18.26 -0.72 -25.12
N PRO A 413 -18.87 0.40 -25.55
CA PRO A 413 -18.42 1.72 -25.14
C PRO A 413 -18.66 1.96 -23.65
N ASN A 414 -17.76 2.70 -23.02
CA ASN A 414 -17.93 3.15 -21.64
C ASN A 414 -19.09 4.15 -21.56
N ILE A 415 -20.19 3.73 -20.96
CA ILE A 415 -21.37 4.57 -20.76
C ILE A 415 -21.23 5.30 -19.42
N ARG A 416 -21.20 6.64 -19.47
CA ARG A 416 -21.14 7.49 -18.26
C ARG A 416 -22.56 7.73 -17.73
N GLY A 417 -22.71 7.71 -16.41
CA GLY A 417 -23.99 7.98 -15.73
C GLY A 417 -24.76 6.71 -15.35
N SER A 418 -26.09 6.82 -15.32
CA SER A 418 -27.00 5.75 -14.86
C SER A 418 -27.33 4.70 -15.94
N ALA A 419 -27.03 4.99 -17.20
CA ALA A 419 -27.28 4.10 -18.31
C ALA A 419 -26.26 2.93 -18.30
N ARG A 420 -26.74 1.70 -18.50
CA ARG A 420 -25.95 0.47 -18.40
C ARG A 420 -26.36 -0.51 -19.49
N ILE A 421 -25.43 -1.28 -20.05
CA ILE A 421 -25.72 -2.24 -21.11
C ILE A 421 -26.28 -3.51 -20.47
N SER A 422 -27.47 -3.93 -20.89
CA SER A 422 -28.16 -5.11 -20.35
C SER A 422 -27.96 -6.34 -21.23
N THR A 423 -28.20 -6.19 -22.53
CA THR A 423 -28.27 -7.32 -23.47
C THR A 423 -27.70 -6.93 -24.83
N TYR A 424 -27.14 -7.90 -25.56
CA TYR A 424 -26.83 -7.75 -26.98
C TYR A 424 -27.03 -9.06 -27.74
N ARG A 425 -27.23 -8.96 -29.06
CA ARG A 425 -27.19 -10.11 -29.98
C ARG A 425 -25.94 -10.02 -30.85
N VAL A 426 -25.30 -11.17 -31.04
CA VAL A 426 -24.13 -11.29 -31.90
C VAL A 426 -24.28 -12.51 -32.80
N LYS A 427 -23.98 -12.34 -34.08
CA LYS A 427 -23.87 -13.42 -35.06
C LYS A 427 -22.38 -13.69 -35.27
N SER A 428 -21.96 -14.91 -34.97
CA SER A 428 -20.56 -15.32 -35.03
C SER A 428 -20.36 -16.42 -36.08
N LEU A 429 -19.25 -16.39 -36.80
CA LEU A 429 -18.78 -17.48 -37.64
C LEU A 429 -17.86 -18.38 -36.80
N LEU A 430 -18.19 -19.66 -36.73
CA LEU A 430 -17.35 -20.64 -36.02
C LEU A 430 -16.10 -20.96 -36.85
N PRO A 431 -14.94 -21.17 -36.20
CA PRO A 431 -13.71 -21.56 -36.88
C PRO A 431 -13.81 -22.98 -37.43
N GLU A 432 -13.00 -23.28 -38.45
CA GLU A 432 -12.83 -24.66 -38.94
C GLU A 432 -12.19 -25.53 -37.85
N THR A 433 -12.75 -26.72 -37.63
CA THR A 433 -12.31 -27.65 -36.60
C THR A 433 -11.93 -29.03 -37.14
N ASN A 434 -12.22 -29.31 -38.42
CA ASN A 434 -11.92 -30.61 -39.02
C ASN A 434 -10.40 -30.83 -39.14
N PRO A 435 -9.83 -31.83 -38.44
CA PRO A 435 -8.39 -32.11 -38.48
C PRO A 435 -7.84 -32.38 -39.88
N GLU A 436 -8.60 -33.05 -40.75
CA GLU A 436 -8.15 -33.39 -42.10
C GLU A 436 -8.00 -32.14 -42.97
N VAL A 437 -8.94 -31.21 -42.84
CA VAL A 437 -8.90 -29.91 -43.54
C VAL A 437 -7.76 -29.06 -42.99
N LEU A 438 -7.59 -29.00 -41.66
CA LEU A 438 -6.54 -28.23 -41.01
C LEU A 438 -5.11 -28.72 -41.34
N ARG A 439 -4.93 -30.03 -41.51
CA ARG A 439 -3.65 -30.61 -41.95
C ARG A 439 -3.33 -30.25 -43.40
N ALA A 440 -4.34 -30.06 -44.25
CA ALA A 440 -4.17 -29.73 -45.66
C ALA A 440 -3.77 -28.26 -45.89
N PHE A 441 -4.04 -27.36 -44.94
CA PHE A 441 -3.63 -25.96 -45.04
C PHE A 441 -2.11 -25.82 -44.93
N ALA A 442 -1.47 -25.62 -46.07
CA ALA A 442 -0.06 -25.30 -46.21
C ALA A 442 0.10 -24.02 -47.05
N GLY A 443 0.98 -23.11 -46.62
CA GLY A 443 1.20 -21.83 -47.30
C GLY A 443 2.05 -20.87 -46.50
N SER A 444 2.38 -19.71 -47.09
CA SER A 444 3.09 -18.63 -46.40
C SER A 444 2.13 -17.77 -45.60
N ASP A 445 2.44 -17.52 -44.32
CA ASP A 445 1.66 -16.58 -43.52
C ASP A 445 1.84 -15.13 -44.00
N PRO A 446 0.80 -14.29 -43.96
CA PRO A 446 0.91 -12.87 -44.25
C PRO A 446 1.96 -12.18 -43.37
N VAL A 447 2.72 -11.24 -43.95
CA VAL A 447 3.80 -10.52 -43.25
C VAL A 447 3.31 -9.91 -41.93
N LYS A 448 2.14 -9.25 -41.95
CA LYS A 448 1.52 -8.66 -40.74
C LYS A 448 1.28 -9.68 -39.62
N VAL A 449 0.88 -10.91 -39.97
CA VAL A 449 0.66 -11.99 -39.00
C VAL A 449 1.99 -12.45 -38.41
N LYS A 450 3.01 -12.64 -39.26
CA LYS A 450 4.35 -13.04 -38.81
C LYS A 450 4.96 -12.01 -37.87
N ASP A 451 5.02 -10.75 -38.30
CA ASP A 451 5.68 -9.67 -37.55
C ASP A 451 5.07 -9.47 -36.16
N THR A 452 3.76 -9.70 -36.02
CA THR A 452 3.04 -9.47 -34.77
C THR A 452 2.95 -10.72 -33.88
N TYR A 453 2.75 -11.90 -34.48
CA TYR A 453 2.38 -13.12 -33.74
C TYR A 453 3.46 -14.19 -33.74
N LEU A 454 4.68 -13.87 -34.21
CA LEU A 454 5.91 -14.64 -33.95
C LEU A 454 6.82 -13.94 -32.92
N GLU A 455 6.53 -12.69 -32.55
CA GLU A 455 7.35 -11.94 -31.63
C GLU A 455 7.48 -12.65 -30.27
N LEU A 456 8.72 -12.79 -29.81
CA LEU A 456 9.10 -13.32 -28.50
C LEU A 456 10.24 -12.47 -27.94
N PRO A 457 10.34 -12.31 -26.61
CA PRO A 457 11.38 -11.50 -26.01
C PRO A 457 12.75 -12.14 -26.24
N THR A 458 13.76 -11.32 -26.48
CA THR A 458 15.14 -11.79 -26.66
C THR A 458 15.70 -12.46 -25.40
N SER A 459 15.12 -12.15 -24.24
CA SER A 459 15.43 -12.76 -22.95
C SER A 459 14.83 -14.16 -22.75
N LEU A 460 14.00 -14.67 -23.67
CA LEU A 460 13.42 -16.00 -23.56
C LEU A 460 14.53 -17.08 -23.47
N PRO A 461 14.56 -17.90 -22.40
CA PRO A 461 15.61 -18.90 -22.20
C PRO A 461 15.71 -19.93 -23.33
N GLY A 462 16.94 -20.36 -23.65
CA GLY A 462 17.22 -21.32 -24.73
C GLY A 462 16.50 -22.66 -24.56
N ARG A 463 16.39 -23.16 -23.31
CA ARG A 463 15.71 -24.42 -22.98
C ARG A 463 14.25 -24.48 -23.41
N VAL A 464 13.56 -23.34 -23.50
CA VAL A 464 12.17 -23.29 -24.01
C VAL A 464 12.13 -23.59 -25.51
N ARG A 465 13.09 -23.05 -26.29
CA ARG A 465 13.20 -23.31 -27.73
C ARG A 465 13.63 -24.74 -28.04
N GLU A 466 14.56 -25.27 -27.24
CA GLU A 466 14.99 -26.67 -27.34
C GLU A 466 13.81 -27.62 -27.10
N LEU A 467 13.04 -27.40 -26.04
CA LEU A 467 11.85 -28.19 -25.74
C LEU A 467 10.79 -28.10 -26.86
N ALA A 468 10.58 -26.92 -27.44
CA ALA A 468 9.68 -26.76 -28.59
C ALA A 468 10.13 -27.65 -29.76
N GLY A 469 11.43 -27.65 -30.08
CA GLY A 469 12.01 -28.51 -31.11
C GLY A 469 11.85 -30.00 -30.82
N GLU A 470 12.02 -30.42 -29.57
CA GLU A 470 11.85 -31.82 -29.15
C GLU A 470 10.39 -32.29 -29.29
N ILE A 471 9.42 -31.51 -28.80
CA ILE A 471 8.00 -31.87 -28.84
C ILE A 471 7.50 -31.98 -30.28
N MET A 472 7.93 -31.06 -31.15
CA MET A 472 7.45 -30.96 -32.53
C MET A 472 8.29 -31.75 -33.55
N ALA A 473 9.33 -32.47 -33.12
CA ALA A 473 10.25 -33.17 -34.01
C ALA A 473 9.59 -34.18 -34.97
N THR A 474 8.46 -34.78 -34.57
CA THR A 474 7.73 -35.77 -35.36
C THR A 474 6.48 -35.20 -36.06
N ALA A 475 6.18 -33.92 -35.86
CA ALA A 475 5.01 -33.27 -36.43
C ALA A 475 5.15 -33.15 -37.96
N ARG A 476 4.10 -33.55 -38.69
CA ARG A 476 4.08 -33.55 -40.16
C ARG A 476 3.36 -32.34 -40.75
N SER A 477 2.64 -31.60 -39.91
CA SER A 477 1.89 -30.41 -40.28
C SER A 477 1.84 -29.43 -39.09
N ARG A 478 1.45 -28.18 -39.37
CA ARG A 478 1.21 -27.17 -38.32
C ARG A 478 0.15 -27.63 -37.32
N TYR A 479 -0.89 -28.33 -37.81
CA TYR A 479 -1.92 -28.92 -36.96
C TYR A 479 -1.32 -29.97 -36.02
N ASP A 480 -0.52 -30.90 -36.55
CA ASP A 480 0.11 -31.94 -35.74
C ASP A 480 1.10 -31.34 -34.72
N ALA A 481 1.77 -30.24 -35.06
CA ALA A 481 2.65 -29.51 -34.15
C ALA A 481 1.86 -28.85 -32.99
N ALA A 482 0.75 -28.17 -33.30
CA ALA A 482 -0.14 -27.59 -32.30
C ALA A 482 -0.75 -28.66 -31.37
N VAL A 483 -1.16 -29.80 -31.94
CA VAL A 483 -1.65 -30.96 -31.18
C VAL A 483 -0.56 -31.55 -30.29
N ALA A 484 0.66 -31.74 -30.79
CA ALA A 484 1.77 -32.28 -30.02
C ALA A 484 2.10 -31.41 -28.79
N VAL A 485 2.14 -30.07 -28.96
CA VAL A 485 2.36 -29.14 -27.85
C VAL A 485 1.21 -29.18 -26.85
N ARG A 486 -0.04 -29.16 -27.32
CA ARG A 486 -1.24 -29.28 -26.47
C ARG A 486 -1.17 -30.54 -25.61
N ASP A 487 -0.98 -31.70 -26.25
CA ASP A 487 -1.02 -33.01 -25.59
C ASP A 487 0.16 -33.18 -24.63
N TYR A 488 1.34 -32.66 -24.98
CA TYR A 488 2.48 -32.61 -24.08
C TYR A 488 2.17 -31.83 -22.81
N LEU A 489 1.60 -30.64 -22.93
CA LEU A 489 1.26 -29.80 -21.79
C LEU A 489 0.17 -30.44 -20.91
N GLN A 490 -0.89 -30.96 -21.53
CA GLN A 490 -2.00 -31.61 -20.83
C GLN A 490 -1.59 -32.87 -20.06
N SER A 491 -0.66 -33.66 -20.61
CA SER A 491 -0.23 -34.92 -20.00
C SER A 491 0.86 -34.75 -18.94
N ARG A 492 1.66 -33.68 -19.01
CA ARG A 492 2.87 -33.52 -18.19
C ARG A 492 2.68 -32.67 -16.94
N TYR A 493 1.77 -31.70 -16.96
CA TYR A 493 1.64 -30.70 -15.91
C TYR A 493 0.25 -30.72 -15.25
N PRO A 494 0.15 -30.81 -13.91
CA PRO A 494 -1.11 -30.72 -13.19
C PRO A 494 -1.69 -29.30 -13.18
N TYR A 495 -3.02 -29.23 -13.19
CA TYR A 495 -3.77 -28.00 -13.00
C TYR A 495 -3.87 -27.62 -11.51
N THR A 496 -3.57 -26.37 -11.15
CA THR A 496 -3.77 -25.80 -9.79
C THR A 496 -3.97 -24.29 -9.83
N LEU A 497 -4.80 -23.78 -8.91
CA LEU A 497 -4.94 -22.34 -8.64
C LEU A 497 -3.94 -21.83 -7.58
N ASP A 498 -3.31 -22.75 -6.85
CA ASP A 498 -2.24 -22.47 -5.89
C ASP A 498 -0.89 -22.41 -6.62
N THR A 499 -0.57 -21.23 -7.12
CA THR A 499 0.65 -20.92 -7.88
C THR A 499 1.46 -19.82 -7.21
N GLN A 500 2.67 -19.60 -7.71
CA GLN A 500 3.54 -18.53 -7.24
C GLN A 500 3.99 -17.71 -8.43
N VAL A 501 4.14 -16.40 -8.20
CA VAL A 501 4.77 -15.52 -9.18
C VAL A 501 6.23 -15.96 -9.33
N PRO A 502 6.74 -16.11 -10.56
CA PRO A 502 8.14 -16.48 -10.79
C PRO A 502 9.11 -15.55 -10.04
N PRO A 503 10.28 -16.03 -9.59
CA PRO A 503 11.29 -15.17 -8.96
C PRO A 503 11.66 -13.97 -9.84
N VAL A 504 12.09 -12.86 -9.22
CA VAL A 504 12.48 -11.65 -9.96
C VAL A 504 13.59 -11.99 -10.97
N GLY A 505 13.36 -11.64 -12.24
CA GLY A 505 14.28 -11.91 -13.34
C GLY A 505 14.09 -13.26 -14.04
N ALA A 506 13.24 -14.16 -13.51
CA ALA A 506 12.86 -15.40 -14.19
C ALA A 506 11.75 -15.14 -15.23
N ASP A 507 11.77 -15.92 -16.32
CA ASP A 507 10.69 -15.97 -17.31
C ASP A 507 9.55 -16.86 -16.80
N PHE A 508 8.30 -16.45 -17.07
CA PHE A 508 7.11 -17.13 -16.57
C PHE A 508 6.86 -18.49 -17.21
N VAL A 509 7.12 -18.63 -18.51
CA VAL A 509 6.97 -19.91 -19.22
C VAL A 509 8.08 -20.86 -18.80
N ASP A 510 9.29 -20.33 -18.66
CA ASP A 510 10.45 -21.08 -18.21
C ASP A 510 10.26 -21.65 -16.79
N ASP A 511 9.80 -20.84 -15.84
CA ASP A 511 9.48 -21.30 -14.48
C ASP A 511 8.40 -22.39 -14.51
N PHE A 512 7.31 -22.16 -15.24
CA PHE A 512 6.22 -23.15 -15.36
C PHE A 512 6.69 -24.49 -15.94
N LEU A 513 7.44 -24.47 -17.03
CA LEU A 513 7.81 -25.70 -17.76
C LEU A 513 8.86 -26.53 -16.99
N PHE A 514 9.77 -25.88 -16.26
CA PHE A 514 10.95 -26.56 -15.73
C PHE A 514 11.02 -26.57 -14.21
N GLU A 515 10.57 -25.51 -13.54
CA GLU A 515 10.72 -25.32 -12.09
C GLU A 515 9.43 -25.68 -11.34
N SER A 516 8.36 -24.87 -11.48
CA SER A 516 7.13 -25.04 -10.73
C SER A 516 6.28 -26.21 -11.22
N ARG A 517 6.26 -26.47 -12.53
CA ARG A 517 5.61 -27.63 -13.18
C ARG A 517 4.14 -27.83 -12.82
N LYS A 518 3.44 -26.76 -12.45
CA LYS A 518 2.01 -26.77 -12.12
C LYS A 518 1.46 -25.36 -12.34
N GLY A 519 0.22 -25.25 -12.78
CA GLY A 519 -0.36 -23.94 -13.07
C GLY A 519 -1.83 -23.99 -13.40
N TYR A 520 -2.42 -22.85 -13.72
CA TYR A 520 -3.79 -22.75 -14.23
C TYR A 520 -3.80 -22.34 -15.71
N CYS A 521 -4.97 -22.15 -16.32
CA CYS A 521 -5.16 -21.97 -17.77
C CYS A 521 -4.22 -20.93 -18.40
N VAL A 522 -3.91 -19.85 -17.70
CA VAL A 522 -2.93 -18.83 -18.15
C VAL A 522 -1.52 -19.40 -18.33
N HIS A 523 -1.06 -20.29 -17.45
CA HIS A 523 0.25 -20.94 -17.56
C HIS A 523 0.31 -21.82 -18.81
N PHE A 524 -0.70 -22.68 -18.98
CA PHE A 524 -0.81 -23.59 -20.12
C PHE A 524 -0.92 -22.82 -21.45
N ALA A 525 -1.81 -21.82 -21.53
CA ALA A 525 -2.00 -21.03 -22.74
C ALA A 525 -0.74 -20.23 -23.10
N THR A 526 -0.10 -19.58 -22.12
CA THR A 526 1.13 -18.81 -22.36
C THR A 526 2.28 -19.72 -22.79
N ALA A 527 2.43 -20.89 -22.18
CA ALA A 527 3.44 -21.88 -22.55
C ALA A 527 3.22 -22.39 -23.97
N MET A 528 1.99 -22.77 -24.34
CA MET A 528 1.69 -23.24 -25.68
C MET A 528 1.97 -22.17 -26.74
N VAL A 529 1.54 -20.91 -26.53
CA VAL A 529 1.85 -19.81 -27.47
C VAL A 529 3.37 -19.65 -27.63
N THR A 530 4.11 -19.67 -26.52
CA THR A 530 5.56 -19.45 -26.54
C THR A 530 6.32 -20.59 -27.21
N LEU A 531 5.92 -21.84 -26.97
CA LEU A 531 6.49 -23.02 -27.64
C LEU A 531 6.20 -22.98 -29.15
N LEU A 532 4.98 -22.64 -29.56
CA LEU A 532 4.62 -22.56 -30.98
C LEU A 532 5.36 -21.44 -31.71
N ARG A 533 5.41 -20.23 -31.12
CA ARG A 533 6.15 -19.10 -31.70
C ARG A 533 7.64 -19.36 -31.79
N SER A 534 8.20 -20.13 -30.85
CA SER A 534 9.61 -20.55 -30.88
C SER A 534 9.94 -21.48 -32.06
N ALA A 535 8.92 -22.07 -32.70
CA ALA A 535 9.04 -22.90 -33.89
C ALA A 535 8.39 -22.26 -35.13
N ASP A 536 8.35 -20.93 -35.18
CA ASP A 536 7.83 -20.14 -36.31
C ASP A 536 6.35 -20.42 -36.67
N ILE A 537 5.54 -20.82 -35.69
CA ILE A 537 4.09 -20.98 -35.84
C ILE A 537 3.37 -19.78 -35.21
N PRO A 538 2.68 -18.93 -36.00
CA PRO A 538 1.99 -17.77 -35.45
C PRO A 538 0.84 -18.19 -34.53
N ALA A 539 0.91 -17.74 -33.28
CA ALA A 539 -0.06 -18.06 -32.25
C ALA A 539 -0.36 -16.83 -31.39
N ARG A 540 -1.57 -16.73 -30.84
CA ARG A 540 -1.98 -15.64 -29.95
C ARG A 540 -2.65 -16.16 -28.69
N TYR A 541 -2.40 -15.48 -27.59
CA TYR A 541 -3.04 -15.74 -26.30
C TYR A 541 -4.43 -15.10 -26.30
N VAL A 542 -5.44 -15.84 -25.84
CA VAL A 542 -6.83 -15.39 -25.82
C VAL A 542 -7.41 -15.55 -24.42
N GLN A 543 -8.14 -14.54 -23.96
CA GLN A 543 -8.87 -14.55 -22.70
C GLN A 543 -10.37 -14.35 -22.94
N GLY A 544 -11.19 -15.02 -22.15
CA GLY A 544 -12.64 -14.98 -22.24
C GLY A 544 -13.27 -15.77 -21.12
N TYR A 545 -14.37 -16.44 -21.43
CA TYR A 545 -15.00 -17.43 -20.57
C TYR A 545 -15.17 -18.75 -21.33
N GLY A 546 -15.10 -19.89 -20.65
CA GLY A 546 -15.57 -21.15 -21.22
C GLY A 546 -17.10 -21.25 -21.20
N PRO A 547 -17.70 -22.36 -21.67
CA PRO A 547 -19.11 -22.36 -22.07
C PRO A 547 -20.16 -22.07 -21.00
N GLY A 548 -19.80 -22.17 -19.72
CA GLY A 548 -20.73 -22.04 -18.61
C GLY A 548 -21.60 -23.29 -18.43
N THR A 549 -22.55 -23.20 -17.50
CA THR A 549 -23.43 -24.31 -17.13
C THR A 549 -24.79 -24.19 -17.81
N ALA A 550 -25.23 -25.25 -18.51
CA ALA A 550 -26.54 -25.27 -19.14
C ALA A 550 -27.68 -25.22 -18.10
N GLU A 551 -28.61 -24.29 -18.27
CA GLU A 551 -29.79 -24.16 -17.43
C GLU A 551 -30.84 -25.23 -17.79
N LYS A 552 -31.22 -26.06 -16.81
CA LYS A 552 -32.23 -27.10 -17.00
C LYS A 552 -33.63 -26.48 -17.10
N GLY A 553 -34.42 -26.90 -18.08
CA GLY A 553 -35.85 -26.55 -18.19
C GLY A 553 -36.19 -25.28 -18.99
N SER A 554 -35.21 -24.67 -19.66
CA SER A 554 -35.45 -23.55 -20.59
C SER A 554 -35.88 -24.06 -21.97
N ALA A 555 -36.85 -23.40 -22.61
CA ALA A 555 -37.32 -23.73 -23.98
C ALA A 555 -36.23 -23.51 -25.06
N SER A 556 -35.24 -22.67 -24.75
CA SER A 556 -34.03 -22.42 -25.55
C SER A 556 -32.79 -22.77 -24.73
N GLN A 557 -31.78 -23.39 -25.33
CA GLN A 557 -30.51 -23.68 -24.64
C GLN A 557 -29.88 -22.38 -24.11
N ARG A 558 -29.82 -22.28 -22.78
CA ARG A 558 -29.28 -21.15 -22.03
C ARG A 558 -28.12 -21.62 -21.18
N TYR A 559 -27.07 -20.82 -21.12
CA TYR A 559 -25.86 -21.08 -20.37
C TYR A 559 -25.64 -19.97 -19.36
N ALA A 560 -25.51 -20.33 -18.08
CA ALA A 560 -25.10 -19.44 -17.01
C ALA A 560 -23.57 -19.40 -16.96
N VAL A 561 -22.97 -18.23 -17.18
CA VAL A 561 -21.53 -18.02 -17.18
C VAL A 561 -21.13 -17.23 -15.95
N THR A 562 -20.25 -17.80 -15.13
CA THR A 562 -19.79 -17.27 -13.85
C THR A 562 -18.34 -16.81 -13.92
N GLN A 563 -17.87 -16.10 -12.89
CA GLN A 563 -16.47 -15.69 -12.78
C GLN A 563 -15.49 -16.89 -12.71
N ALA A 564 -15.96 -18.07 -12.28
CA ALA A 564 -15.18 -19.30 -12.26
C ALA A 564 -14.98 -19.87 -13.67
N ASP A 565 -15.86 -19.53 -14.61
CA ASP A 565 -15.74 -19.94 -16.01
C ASP A 565 -14.76 -19.07 -16.80
N ALA A 566 -14.15 -18.04 -16.19
CA ALA A 566 -13.13 -17.24 -16.85
C ALA A 566 -12.01 -18.14 -17.36
N HIS A 567 -11.56 -17.98 -18.60
CA HIS A 567 -10.65 -18.96 -19.20
C HIS A 567 -9.66 -18.31 -20.15
N ALA A 568 -8.52 -18.97 -20.34
CA ALA A 568 -7.49 -18.56 -21.27
C ALA A 568 -7.07 -19.74 -22.16
N TRP A 569 -6.99 -19.51 -23.46
CA TRP A 569 -6.64 -20.51 -24.47
C TRP A 569 -5.75 -19.89 -25.55
N VAL A 570 -5.44 -20.68 -26.58
CA VAL A 570 -4.56 -20.30 -27.68
C VAL A 570 -5.32 -20.28 -28.98
N GLU A 571 -5.06 -19.31 -29.85
CA GLU A 571 -5.47 -19.39 -31.26
C GLU A 571 -4.22 -19.48 -32.14
N VAL A 572 -4.20 -20.45 -33.05
CA VAL A 572 -3.12 -20.72 -34.00
C VAL A 572 -3.58 -20.31 -35.39
N TYR A 573 -2.72 -19.58 -36.12
CA TYR A 573 -3.05 -19.15 -37.47
C TYR A 573 -2.78 -20.27 -38.48
N PHE A 574 -3.73 -20.52 -39.38
CA PHE A 574 -3.61 -21.42 -40.53
C PHE A 574 -3.86 -20.64 -41.82
N PRO A 575 -2.98 -20.68 -42.82
CA PRO A 575 -3.21 -20.06 -44.12
C PRO A 575 -4.46 -20.66 -44.76
N GLY A 576 -5.50 -19.85 -45.00
CA GLY A 576 -6.79 -20.31 -45.55
C GLY A 576 -7.90 -20.46 -44.50
N ALA A 577 -7.61 -21.03 -43.33
CA ALA A 577 -8.60 -21.15 -42.24
C ALA A 577 -8.63 -19.95 -41.28
N GLY A 578 -7.56 -19.15 -41.23
CA GLY A 578 -7.44 -18.05 -40.27
C GLY A 578 -7.08 -18.55 -38.87
N TRP A 579 -7.66 -17.94 -37.83
CA TRP A 579 -7.35 -18.25 -36.43
C TRP A 579 -8.20 -19.42 -35.93
N VAL A 580 -7.53 -20.48 -35.47
CA VAL A 580 -8.17 -21.72 -34.98
C VAL A 580 -7.83 -21.92 -33.49
N PRO A 581 -8.82 -22.13 -32.61
CA PRO A 581 -8.60 -22.26 -31.17
C PRO A 581 -8.05 -23.64 -30.77
N PHE A 582 -7.13 -23.65 -29.81
CA PHE A 582 -6.56 -24.81 -29.14
C PHE A 582 -6.50 -24.53 -27.62
N ASP A 583 -6.86 -25.52 -26.82
CA ASP A 583 -6.85 -25.40 -25.36
C ASP A 583 -5.85 -26.40 -24.73
N PRO A 584 -4.68 -25.92 -24.25
CA PRO A 584 -3.67 -26.76 -23.62
C PRO A 584 -3.99 -27.13 -22.17
N THR A 585 -5.12 -26.69 -21.62
CA THR A 585 -5.47 -26.93 -20.22
C THR A 585 -5.99 -28.35 -20.03
N PRO A 586 -5.56 -29.11 -18.99
CA PRO A 586 -6.10 -30.45 -18.73
C PRO A 586 -7.61 -30.43 -18.46
N GLY A 587 -8.35 -31.36 -19.07
CA GLY A 587 -9.80 -31.50 -18.86
C GLY A 587 -10.67 -30.47 -19.59
N SER A 588 -10.10 -29.67 -20.49
CA SER A 588 -10.83 -28.73 -21.32
C SER A 588 -11.57 -29.39 -22.50
N LEU A 589 -12.43 -28.63 -23.16
CA LEU A 589 -13.15 -29.06 -24.35
C LEU A 589 -12.20 -29.02 -25.55
N SER A 590 -11.90 -30.20 -26.11
CA SER A 590 -11.20 -30.28 -27.40
C SER A 590 -11.98 -29.56 -28.50
N ALA A 591 -11.27 -29.02 -29.50
CA ALA A 591 -11.84 -28.46 -30.73
C ALA A 591 -12.76 -29.44 -31.51
N GLU A 592 -12.78 -30.71 -31.10
CA GLU A 592 -13.66 -31.79 -31.58
C GLU A 592 -15.06 -31.79 -30.94
N GLY A 593 -15.44 -30.75 -30.18
CA GLY A 593 -16.85 -30.43 -29.90
C GLY A 593 -17.61 -31.42 -28.99
N THR A 594 -16.94 -32.26 -28.21
CA THR A 594 -17.64 -33.18 -27.28
C THR A 594 -17.27 -32.88 -25.82
N ALA A 595 -18.26 -32.42 -25.05
CA ALA A 595 -18.13 -32.24 -23.61
C ALA A 595 -18.25 -33.57 -22.87
N LEU A 596 -17.34 -33.83 -21.93
CA LEU A 596 -17.65 -34.69 -20.80
C LEU A 596 -18.65 -33.94 -19.90
N PRO A 597 -19.82 -34.52 -19.58
CA PRO A 597 -20.81 -33.82 -18.78
C PRO A 597 -20.32 -33.66 -17.33
N GLY A 598 -20.13 -32.41 -16.88
CA GLY A 598 -20.15 -32.08 -15.46
C GLY A 598 -18.99 -31.26 -14.86
N GLN A 599 -17.99 -30.81 -15.63
CA GLN A 599 -16.93 -29.94 -15.09
C GLN A 599 -16.96 -28.53 -15.70
N PRO A 600 -17.09 -27.47 -14.88
CA PRO A 600 -16.89 -26.11 -15.37
C PRO A 600 -15.42 -25.93 -15.80
N PRO A 601 -15.17 -25.20 -16.91
CA PRO A 601 -13.83 -24.93 -17.40
C PRO A 601 -13.03 -24.12 -16.37
N PRO A 602 -11.71 -24.33 -16.26
CA PRO A 602 -11.00 -23.91 -15.07
C PRO A 602 -10.45 -22.47 -15.21
N ALA A 603 -10.45 -21.78 -14.08
CA ALA A 603 -10.61 -20.33 -13.99
C ALA A 603 -9.36 -19.45 -14.27
N ALA A 604 -9.52 -18.28 -14.92
CA ALA A 604 -8.51 -17.24 -15.20
C ALA A 604 -8.63 -16.01 -14.26
N LEU A 605 -7.63 -15.11 -14.27
CA LEU A 605 -7.49 -13.98 -13.33
C LEU A 605 -8.38 -12.76 -13.66
N GLY A 606 -9.19 -12.29 -12.70
CA GLY A 606 -10.05 -11.10 -12.83
C GLY A 606 -9.72 -9.98 -11.85
N ALA A 607 -9.90 -8.73 -12.28
CA ALA A 607 -9.73 -7.54 -11.43
C ALA A 607 -11.09 -6.92 -11.08
N GLY A 608 -11.45 -7.02 -9.80
CA GLY A 608 -12.27 -6.07 -9.03
C GLY A 608 -13.70 -5.75 -9.49
N THR A 609 -14.68 -6.45 -8.93
CA THR A 609 -16.03 -5.94 -8.65
C THR A 609 -16.64 -6.71 -7.47
N LEU A 610 -17.18 -5.99 -6.48
CA LEU A 610 -17.94 -6.52 -5.34
C LEU A 610 -19.44 -6.45 -5.65
N PRO A 611 -20.24 -7.42 -5.19
CA PRO A 611 -21.58 -7.12 -4.70
C PRO A 611 -21.76 -7.45 -3.22
N ALA A 612 -22.44 -6.54 -2.55
CA ALA A 612 -22.90 -6.66 -1.18
C ALA A 612 -24.15 -7.54 -1.07
N ARG A 613 -24.14 -8.46 -0.09
CA ARG A 613 -25.21 -8.89 0.83
C ARG A 613 -25.15 -10.40 1.07
N LEU A 614 -24.83 -10.80 2.29
CA LEU A 614 -25.75 -11.54 3.16
C LEU A 614 -25.25 -11.50 4.60
N ARG A 615 -26.22 -11.45 5.50
CA ARG A 615 -26.13 -11.13 6.93
C ARG A 615 -26.48 -12.41 7.70
N GLN A 616 -25.94 -12.51 8.92
CA GLN A 616 -26.38 -13.29 10.10
C GLN A 616 -25.77 -14.68 10.35
N GLY A 617 -25.24 -14.84 11.58
CA GLY A 617 -25.09 -16.11 12.30
C GLY A 617 -23.81 -16.23 13.15
N GLY A 618 -23.83 -15.77 14.41
CA GLY A 618 -22.82 -16.15 15.43
C GLY A 618 -23.07 -17.58 15.98
N PRO A 619 -22.36 -18.09 17.03
CA PRO A 619 -21.45 -17.41 17.97
C PRO A 619 -20.03 -18.04 18.14
N THR A 620 -19.19 -17.26 18.84
CA THR A 620 -17.85 -17.45 19.49
C THR A 620 -17.46 -18.83 20.05
N PRO A 621 -16.17 -19.15 20.40
CA PRO A 621 -15.12 -18.22 20.90
C PRO A 621 -13.64 -18.38 20.44
N ALA A 622 -12.90 -17.27 20.55
CA ALA A 622 -11.48 -17.06 20.89
C ALA A 622 -10.40 -18.04 20.34
N PRO A 623 -9.32 -17.52 19.70
CA PRO A 623 -8.35 -16.69 20.42
C PRO A 623 -7.83 -15.50 19.60
N LEU A 624 -8.49 -14.35 19.67
CA LEU A 624 -7.95 -13.07 19.18
C LEU A 624 -7.91 -12.01 20.29
N ARG A 625 -7.42 -12.42 21.47
CA ARG A 625 -6.85 -11.49 22.46
C ARG A 625 -5.34 -11.26 22.27
N ALA A 626 -4.68 -11.97 21.35
CA ALA A 626 -3.23 -11.92 21.21
C ALA A 626 -2.70 -10.84 20.23
N ALA A 627 -3.44 -10.50 19.17
CA ALA A 627 -2.91 -9.59 18.13
C ALA A 627 -3.23 -8.09 18.37
N ALA A 628 -4.30 -7.75 19.09
CA ALA A 628 -4.64 -6.37 19.42
C ALA A 628 -3.75 -5.75 20.52
N LEU A 629 -2.85 -6.53 21.11
CA LEU A 629 -1.85 -6.06 22.08
C LEU A 629 -0.49 -5.72 21.44
N LEU A 630 -0.27 -6.00 20.15
CA LEU A 630 1.05 -5.82 19.53
C LEU A 630 1.35 -4.37 19.08
N LEU A 631 0.33 -3.56 18.80
CA LEU A 631 0.51 -2.14 18.48
C LEU A 631 0.77 -1.25 19.71
N PRO A 632 0.08 -1.42 20.86
CA PRO A 632 0.52 -0.79 22.10
C PRO A 632 1.83 -1.41 22.61
N ALA A 633 2.15 -2.68 22.32
CA ALA A 633 3.44 -3.26 22.69
C ALA A 633 4.61 -2.64 21.91
N ALA A 634 4.48 -2.37 20.60
CA ALA A 634 5.53 -1.69 19.82
C ALA A 634 5.75 -0.23 20.29
N ALA A 635 4.68 0.50 20.59
CA ALA A 635 4.75 1.85 21.16
C ALA A 635 5.27 1.86 22.60
N TRP A 636 4.93 0.85 23.42
CA TRP A 636 5.45 0.66 24.77
C TRP A 636 6.91 0.20 24.78
N ARG A 637 7.32 -0.62 23.80
CA ARG A 637 8.70 -1.06 23.54
C ARG A 637 9.59 0.14 23.22
N TRP A 638 9.14 1.05 22.36
CA TRP A 638 9.87 2.30 22.08
C TRP A 638 9.99 3.22 23.30
N ARG A 639 8.92 3.33 24.11
CA ARG A 639 8.89 4.17 25.32
C ARG A 639 9.81 3.64 26.43
N ARG A 640 9.95 2.31 26.58
CA ARG A 640 10.86 1.65 27.53
C ARG A 640 12.34 1.77 27.12
N SER A 641 12.66 1.63 25.83
CA SER A 641 14.02 1.85 25.31
C SER A 641 14.47 3.31 25.43
N LEU A 642 13.55 4.27 25.25
CA LEU A 642 13.79 5.70 25.46
C LEU A 642 14.04 6.03 26.94
N ALA A 643 13.31 5.40 27.87
CA ALA A 643 13.53 5.57 29.30
C ALA A 643 14.92 5.07 29.73
N LEU A 644 15.41 3.95 29.17
CA LEU A 644 16.76 3.45 29.40
C LEU A 644 17.85 4.34 28.79
N LEU A 645 17.61 4.91 27.60
CA LEU A 645 18.51 5.89 26.98
C LEU A 645 18.62 7.21 27.78
N LEU A 646 17.51 7.67 28.36
CA LEU A 646 17.48 8.83 29.25
C LEU A 646 18.12 8.53 30.62
N ALA A 647 17.94 7.32 31.15
CA ALA A 647 18.61 6.86 32.37
C ALA A 647 20.13 6.72 32.17
N ALA A 648 20.58 6.19 31.04
CA ALA A 648 22.00 6.11 30.68
C ALA A 648 22.66 7.50 30.62
N ARG A 649 21.94 8.52 30.13
CA ARG A 649 22.41 9.92 30.07
C ARG A 649 22.50 10.64 31.42
N SER A 650 21.79 10.17 32.46
CA SER A 650 21.82 10.75 33.82
C SER A 650 22.71 9.99 34.81
N SER A 651 23.38 8.92 34.37
CA SER A 651 24.03 7.91 35.22
C SER A 651 25.42 8.27 35.78
N ARG A 652 25.70 9.55 36.07
CA ARG A 652 26.94 9.86 36.81
C ARG A 652 26.91 9.37 38.27
N THR A 653 25.74 8.99 38.82
CA THR A 653 25.57 8.40 40.17
C THR A 653 24.31 7.50 40.27
N ALA A 654 24.31 6.32 39.66
CA ALA A 654 23.14 5.41 39.73
C ALA A 654 23.15 4.55 41.01
N LYS A 655 22.08 4.63 41.82
CA LYS A 655 21.85 3.76 43.00
C LYS A 655 21.60 2.29 42.56
N PRO A 656 22.04 1.27 43.34
CA PRO A 656 21.89 -0.16 43.01
C PRO A 656 20.46 -0.59 42.63
N GLU A 657 19.45 -0.03 43.30
CA GLU A 657 18.02 -0.28 43.04
C GLU A 657 17.62 0.02 41.60
N ARG A 658 18.19 1.09 40.99
CA ARG A 658 17.90 1.46 39.61
C ARG A 658 18.54 0.50 38.60
N LEU A 659 19.70 -0.07 38.93
CA LEU A 659 20.38 -1.06 38.10
C LEU A 659 19.63 -2.41 38.15
N LEU A 660 19.17 -2.82 39.32
CA LEU A 660 18.32 -4.01 39.45
C LEU A 660 16.98 -3.84 38.72
N ALA A 661 16.37 -2.66 38.80
CA ALA A 661 15.17 -2.34 38.01
C ALA A 661 15.43 -2.43 36.50
N ALA A 662 16.59 -1.96 36.01
CA ALA A 662 16.96 -2.12 34.60
C ALA A 662 17.18 -3.59 34.22
N ALA A 663 17.76 -4.40 35.10
CA ALA A 663 17.99 -5.82 34.88
C ALA A 663 16.69 -6.62 34.74
N THR A 664 15.58 -6.21 35.38
CA THR A 664 14.28 -6.87 35.19
C THR A 664 13.80 -6.86 33.74
N LEU A 665 14.18 -5.84 32.95
CA LEU A 665 13.81 -5.76 31.54
C LEU A 665 14.58 -6.76 30.68
N ALA A 666 15.86 -7.00 30.98
CA ALA A 666 16.66 -8.03 30.32
C ALA A 666 16.14 -9.44 30.65
N TRP A 667 15.80 -9.69 31.94
CA TRP A 667 15.19 -10.95 32.35
C TRP A 667 13.82 -11.20 31.70
N GLN A 668 12.96 -10.18 31.60
CA GLN A 668 11.69 -10.28 30.89
C GLN A 668 11.88 -10.59 29.41
N GLY A 669 12.89 -9.99 28.77
CA GLY A 669 13.24 -10.29 27.39
C GLY A 669 13.63 -11.75 27.19
N LEU A 670 14.55 -12.26 28.03
CA LEU A 670 14.99 -13.65 27.98
C LEU A 670 13.85 -14.64 28.22
N ALA A 671 13.03 -14.38 29.24
CA ALA A 671 11.87 -15.22 29.56
C ALA A 671 10.81 -15.23 28.46
N ALA A 672 10.63 -14.12 27.74
CA ALA A 672 9.66 -14.05 26.64
C ALA A 672 10.07 -14.88 25.41
N ARG A 673 11.38 -14.96 25.12
CA ARG A 673 11.90 -15.72 23.97
C ARG A 673 12.18 -17.19 24.28
N TYR A 674 12.68 -17.48 25.48
CA TYR A 674 13.18 -18.80 25.84
C TYR A 674 12.40 -19.49 26.97
N GLY A 675 11.33 -18.88 27.48
CA GLY A 675 10.51 -19.41 28.58
C GLY A 675 11.05 -19.05 29.96
N GLN A 676 10.21 -19.12 31.00
CA GLN A 676 10.62 -18.77 32.37
C GLN A 676 11.55 -19.84 32.99
N PRO A 677 12.49 -19.45 33.87
CA PRO A 677 13.32 -20.41 34.60
C PRO A 677 12.45 -21.32 35.48
N PRO A 678 12.70 -22.65 35.48
CA PRO A 678 12.05 -23.58 36.40
C PRO A 678 12.29 -23.20 37.87
N PRO A 679 11.34 -23.50 38.78
CA PRO A 679 11.49 -23.18 40.19
C PRO A 679 12.70 -23.89 40.80
N GLY A 680 13.56 -23.14 41.50
CA GLY A 680 14.77 -23.65 42.17
C GLY A 680 16.07 -23.56 41.36
N MET A 681 16.01 -23.13 40.09
CA MET A 681 17.19 -22.97 39.23
C MET A 681 17.87 -21.60 39.43
N THR A 682 19.20 -21.57 39.49
CA THR A 682 19.97 -20.32 39.57
C THR A 682 20.04 -19.60 38.22
N GLY A 683 20.34 -18.30 38.22
CA GLY A 683 20.45 -17.51 36.99
C GLY A 683 21.51 -18.04 36.03
N ARG A 684 22.63 -18.59 36.54
CA ARG A 684 23.68 -19.22 35.75
C ARG A 684 23.25 -20.54 35.13
N GLU A 685 22.61 -21.40 35.90
CA GLU A 685 22.09 -22.67 35.40
C GLU A 685 21.05 -22.41 34.30
N TYR A 686 20.19 -21.42 34.50
CA TYR A 686 19.24 -21.01 33.49
C TYR A 686 19.95 -20.52 32.22
N ALA A 687 20.90 -19.58 32.31
CA ALA A 687 21.66 -19.11 31.15
C ALA A 687 22.42 -20.24 30.42
N ALA A 688 22.95 -21.22 31.14
CA ALA A 688 23.62 -22.39 30.57
C ALA A 688 22.67 -23.34 29.83
N SER A 689 21.42 -23.45 30.27
CA SER A 689 20.40 -24.28 29.63
C SER A 689 19.83 -23.68 28.33
N LEU A 690 20.05 -22.39 28.08
CA LEU A 690 19.53 -21.69 26.89
C LEU A 690 20.30 -22.08 25.62
N HIS A 691 19.60 -22.63 24.62
CA HIS A 691 20.15 -22.89 23.29
C HIS A 691 20.16 -21.62 22.44
N ILE A 692 21.19 -20.76 22.63
CA ILE A 692 21.36 -19.51 21.89
C ILE A 692 22.34 -19.70 20.73
N GLU A 693 21.88 -19.67 19.47
CA GLU A 693 22.74 -19.84 18.27
C GLU A 693 23.73 -18.67 18.05
N ASP A 694 23.32 -17.43 18.34
CA ASP A 694 24.18 -16.23 18.20
C ASP A 694 25.24 -16.17 19.33
N ALA A 695 26.50 -16.37 18.96
CA ALA A 695 27.65 -16.34 19.87
C ALA A 695 27.78 -15.01 20.63
N ARG A 696 27.43 -13.87 20.02
CA ARG A 696 27.52 -12.55 20.67
C ARG A 696 26.42 -12.35 21.70
N LEU A 697 25.22 -12.87 21.43
CA LEU A 697 24.11 -12.82 22.37
C LEU A 697 24.38 -13.74 23.57
N ARG A 698 24.92 -14.93 23.32
CA ARG A 698 25.29 -15.88 24.37
C ARG A 698 26.28 -15.26 25.36
N GLU A 699 27.34 -14.62 24.86
CA GLU A 699 28.32 -13.91 25.70
C GLU A 699 27.68 -12.75 26.49
N ALA A 700 26.82 -11.96 25.85
CA ALA A 700 26.12 -10.86 26.53
C ALA A 700 25.24 -11.36 27.68
N VAL A 701 24.52 -12.47 27.50
CA VAL A 701 23.69 -13.09 28.55
C VAL A 701 24.53 -13.58 29.72
N TRP A 702 25.68 -14.22 29.45
CA TRP A 702 26.61 -14.65 30.51
C TRP A 702 27.18 -13.47 31.30
N GLN A 703 27.58 -12.39 30.61
CA GLN A 703 28.07 -11.18 31.27
C GLN A 703 26.98 -10.51 32.11
N PHE A 704 25.75 -10.46 31.60
CA PHE A 704 24.59 -9.93 32.32
C PHE A 704 24.30 -10.70 33.61
N VAL A 705 24.21 -12.04 33.56
CA VAL A 705 23.91 -12.85 34.75
C VAL A 705 24.98 -12.68 35.82
N ARG A 706 26.25 -12.71 35.42
CA ARG A 706 27.37 -12.50 36.35
C ARG A 706 27.31 -11.14 37.05
N GLN A 707 27.04 -10.07 36.28
CA GLN A 707 26.95 -8.72 36.83
C GLN A 707 25.69 -8.53 37.69
N TRP A 708 24.58 -9.16 37.32
CA TRP A 708 23.35 -9.13 38.09
C TRP A 708 23.50 -9.85 39.45
N GLU A 709 24.14 -11.02 39.49
CA GLU A 709 24.39 -11.74 40.75
C GLU A 709 25.26 -10.92 41.71
N LEU A 710 26.31 -10.27 41.20
CA LEU A 710 27.16 -9.40 42.00
C LEU A 710 26.38 -8.21 42.60
N LEU A 711 25.40 -7.69 41.86
CA LEU A 711 24.54 -6.60 42.32
C LEU A 711 23.46 -7.07 43.31
N ALA A 712 22.83 -8.22 43.04
CA ALA A 712 21.72 -8.76 43.83
C ALA A 712 22.17 -9.32 45.19
N TYR A 713 23.37 -9.93 45.24
CA TYR A 713 23.90 -10.57 46.45
C TYR A 713 24.97 -9.71 47.17
N SER A 714 25.09 -8.43 46.83
CA SER A 714 26.00 -7.52 47.53
C SER A 714 25.57 -7.30 49.00
N PRO A 715 26.50 -7.31 49.98
CA PRO A 715 26.19 -7.25 51.42
C PRO A 715 25.46 -5.96 51.85
N VAL A 716 25.51 -4.90 51.05
CA VAL A 716 24.78 -3.64 51.30
C VAL A 716 23.26 -3.82 51.16
N HIS A 717 22.80 -4.68 50.25
CA HIS A 717 21.37 -4.86 49.97
C HIS A 717 20.69 -5.85 50.92
N LEU A 718 21.44 -6.82 51.46
CA LEU A 718 20.91 -7.76 52.45
C LEU A 718 20.58 -7.07 53.77
N ARG A 719 21.31 -6.01 54.15
CA ARG A 719 21.02 -5.22 55.37
C ARG A 719 19.72 -4.40 55.28
N SER A 720 19.26 -3.98 54.09
CA SER A 720 18.01 -3.25 53.95
C SER A 720 16.78 -4.16 54.01
N CYS A 721 16.83 -5.35 53.39
CA CYS A 721 15.72 -6.32 53.45
C CYS A 721 15.49 -6.90 54.86
N PHE A 722 16.54 -7.06 55.67
CA PHE A 722 16.39 -7.54 57.05
C PHE A 722 15.88 -6.48 58.03
N ARG A 723 15.87 -5.19 57.66
CA ARG A 723 15.40 -4.10 58.54
C ARG A 723 13.87 -3.92 58.50
N GLU A 724 13.18 -4.48 57.50
CA GLU A 724 11.72 -4.34 57.30
C GLU A 724 10.90 -5.53 57.82
N ARG A 725 11.52 -6.61 58.33
CA ARG A 725 10.81 -7.67 59.06
C ARG A 725 11.03 -7.55 60.56
N THR A 726 10.20 -6.75 61.23
CA THR A 726 9.97 -6.91 62.67
C THR A 726 9.23 -8.23 62.91
N ILE A 727 9.96 -9.28 63.30
CA ILE A 727 9.38 -10.50 63.86
C ILE A 727 9.10 -10.21 65.34
N PRO A 728 7.86 -10.43 65.87
CA PRO A 728 7.62 -10.32 67.29
C PRO A 728 8.34 -11.47 68.02
N ALA A 729 9.02 -11.12 69.11
CA ALA A 729 9.73 -12.05 69.96
C ALA A 729 8.75 -13.07 70.59
N SER A 730 8.95 -14.36 70.33
CA SER A 730 8.53 -15.44 71.21
C SER A 730 9.61 -16.52 71.26
N SER A 731 10.30 -16.54 72.40
CA SER A 731 10.90 -17.69 73.10
C SER A 731 11.69 -18.77 72.32
N ALA A 732 12.97 -18.84 72.69
CA ALA A 732 13.73 -20.05 72.97
C ALA A 732 14.15 -20.98 71.80
N CYS A 733 15.29 -20.65 71.19
CA CYS A 733 16.41 -21.59 71.03
C CYS A 733 17.64 -20.85 70.49
N ALA A 734 18.41 -20.25 71.40
CA ALA A 734 19.80 -19.96 71.15
C ALA A 734 20.61 -21.16 71.64
N SER A 735 21.24 -21.89 70.74
CA SER A 735 22.58 -22.46 70.96
C SER A 735 23.02 -23.28 69.74
N SER A 736 24.29 -23.14 69.40
CA SER A 736 25.03 -23.83 68.34
C SER A 736 24.87 -23.28 66.92
N LEU A 737 25.60 -22.20 66.59
CA LEU A 737 26.29 -22.01 65.29
C LEU A 737 27.12 -20.71 65.20
N ASP A 738 27.40 -20.03 66.33
CA ASP A 738 28.29 -18.85 66.40
C ASP A 738 29.76 -19.21 66.65
N ALA A 739 30.30 -20.19 65.92
CA ALA A 739 31.73 -20.49 66.01
C ALA A 739 32.27 -21.07 64.71
N GLN A 740 32.35 -20.25 63.66
CA GLN A 740 33.37 -20.31 62.59
C GLN A 740 32.99 -19.32 61.49
N LEU A 741 33.52 -18.09 61.56
CA LEU A 741 33.87 -17.22 60.42
C LEU A 741 34.24 -15.83 60.96
N VAL A 742 35.29 -15.78 61.76
CA VAL A 742 36.07 -14.55 62.01
C VAL A 742 37.47 -14.80 61.43
N SER A 743 37.67 -14.43 60.17
CA SER A 743 39.00 -14.09 59.61
C SER A 743 38.91 -13.64 58.14
N ALA A 744 38.67 -12.35 57.90
CA ALA A 744 39.22 -11.60 56.75
C ALA A 744 38.91 -10.10 56.95
N GLY A 745 39.95 -9.26 56.85
CA GLY A 745 39.87 -7.80 57.01
C GLY A 745 39.05 -7.08 55.92
N PRO A 746 38.91 -5.74 56.03
CA PRO A 746 37.89 -4.97 55.33
C PRO A 746 38.22 -4.81 53.85
N ALA A 747 37.61 -5.64 53.00
CA ALA A 747 37.51 -5.33 51.58
C ALA A 747 36.41 -4.27 51.41
N ASP A 748 36.84 -3.05 51.11
CA ASP A 748 36.02 -1.90 50.71
C ASP A 748 34.93 -2.34 49.70
N PRO A 749 33.63 -2.24 50.01
CA PRO A 749 32.57 -2.55 49.04
C PRO A 749 32.40 -1.34 48.13
N SER A 750 33.43 -1.04 47.33
CA SER A 750 33.38 0.05 46.37
C SER A 750 32.26 -0.22 45.37
N LEU A 751 31.26 0.67 45.39
CA LEU A 751 30.17 0.76 44.41
C LEU A 751 30.73 0.64 42.99
N PRO A 752 30.01 0.01 42.05
CA PRO A 752 30.43 -0.05 40.65
C PRO A 752 30.76 1.36 40.14
N ASP A 753 32.00 1.59 39.73
CA ASP A 753 32.46 2.83 39.09
C ASP A 753 31.45 3.27 38.03
N SER A 754 31.25 4.57 37.83
CA SER A 754 30.26 5.09 36.85
C SER A 754 30.38 4.50 35.44
N GLN A 755 31.57 4.03 35.05
CA GLN A 755 31.83 3.28 33.81
C GLN A 755 31.23 1.86 33.81
N SER A 756 31.20 1.17 34.95
CA SER A 756 30.62 -0.17 35.08
C SER A 756 29.07 -0.15 35.13
N ALA A 757 28.47 0.90 35.68
CA ALA A 757 27.01 1.10 35.66
C ALA A 757 26.49 1.37 34.23
N THR A 758 27.21 2.18 33.46
CA THR A 758 26.90 2.44 32.04
C THR A 758 27.11 1.21 31.17
N ALA A 759 28.18 0.44 31.43
CA ALA A 759 28.42 -0.85 30.76
C ALA A 759 27.29 -1.86 31.04
N PHE A 760 26.85 -2.02 32.30
CA PHE A 760 25.77 -2.94 32.66
C PHE A 760 24.43 -2.57 32.00
N ILE A 761 24.09 -1.28 31.95
CA ILE A 761 22.89 -0.79 31.24
C ILE A 761 23.02 -1.05 29.73
N GLY A 762 24.21 -0.89 29.16
CA GLY A 762 24.50 -1.21 27.76
C GLY A 762 24.29 -2.69 27.43
N VAL A 763 24.74 -3.60 28.31
CA VAL A 763 24.51 -5.04 28.17
C VAL A 763 23.02 -5.38 28.28
N CYS A 764 22.31 -4.81 29.26
CA CYS A 764 20.86 -4.99 29.40
C CYS A 764 20.11 -4.54 28.14
N LEU A 765 20.45 -3.36 27.60
CA LEU A 765 19.85 -2.83 26.38
C LEU A 765 20.15 -3.71 25.17
N GLY A 766 21.39 -4.21 25.05
CA GLY A 766 21.81 -5.10 23.98
C GLY A 766 21.05 -6.43 23.98
N ILE A 767 20.84 -7.03 25.16
CA ILE A 767 20.02 -8.23 25.32
C ILE A 767 18.57 -7.91 24.95
N THR A 768 17.98 -6.85 25.52
CA THR A 768 16.59 -6.51 25.24
C THR A 768 16.36 -6.24 23.75
N LEU A 769 17.26 -5.55 23.05
CA LEU A 769 17.11 -5.27 21.61
C LEU A 769 17.33 -6.49 20.71
N ARG A 770 18.17 -7.45 21.11
CA ARG A 770 18.46 -8.65 20.30
C ARG A 770 17.50 -9.81 20.56
N VAL A 771 16.94 -9.87 21.76
CA VAL A 771 16.04 -10.95 22.18
C VAL A 771 14.59 -10.65 21.79
N THR A 772 14.16 -9.38 21.81
CA THR A 772 12.81 -8.97 21.38
C THR A 772 12.74 -8.68 19.88
#